data_AF-A0A5A7R9M6-F1
#
_entry.id   AF-A0A5A7R9M6-F1
#
_cell.length_a   1.000
_cell.length_b   1.000
_cell.length_c   1.000
_cell.angle_alpha   90.00
_cell.angle_beta   90.00
_cell.angle_gamma   90.00
#
_symmetry.space_group_name_H-M   'P 1'
#
loop_
_entity.id
_entity.type
_entity.pdbx_description
1 polymer ?
#
loop_
_entity_poly.entity_id
_entity_poly.type
_entity_poly.pdbx_seq_one_letter_code
_entity_poly.pdbx_strand_id
1 'polypeptide(L)'
;MKNEKLAFIKTWKIQPKLLQLVSLALLALVAVSIHLTRNNSPENLIQENSLKTRVENPRCDLFSGTWVYDNFSNPIYKERKCLFMEDDFACETFGRKDLKGKRLVYVGDSLNRNLYKSMLCMVDSFLPATTKRTLKLNGNLYNFRSPEHNASIDFYWSPLLVESNADNAESHSVWPRVARIKSIENHSRNWNDADILVFDSFVWWAGPLYMNILWGSFGSPESVEKRVTKKLLPYEIALRTWSNWVEMNVNRTKTKLFFVGPTAYHEGTTIWGADHRCFGLKEPVFDETFWRSFMSYDMMRILESTIKDLEQRGVKVEYINITQMSSYRGDAHPATNRMFWGVDIERRLKNDPMHFADCLHWCLPGVPDKKKTHFPLIALVFFVFIALTVLYNESNIQGIHTDDDNGDRRPSTLQGGSSLKSAPAQNLNLSKKSPVGLDKFSKCASTVSYGGRRGVSGVNKAVFGGRTEVESCNLFSGKWVFDNISYPLYNESDCPYMSDQLACGKHGRPDLRYQFWRWQPQGCNLKRWDAREMWEKLRGKRLMFVGDSLNRGQWISMLCLLQSVIPSDKRSITPNSELTIFRAEDYNATVEFLWAPLVVESNSDDAVEHRLSERIIRPNSILRHSSKWEQADILVFNSYLWWRQGPVKLLWSNEKNIICQEISGLGGMELAMESWADWVATHVDPLKKKVFFVTMSPTHQNEGNCYDEKEPINDKNYWGSGSDLPTMRMLEKILTRLGSKVSVLNITQLSEYRKDGHPTIYRKFWEAVGPEKLANPSSYSDCTHWCLPGVPDVWNELLFQLL
;
A
#
# COMPACT_ATOMS: atom_id res chain seq x y z
N MET A 1 -85.49 -8.82 -35.20
CA MET A 1 -85.87 -10.15 -34.68
C MET A 1 -84.64 -10.83 -34.10
N LYS A 2 -84.79 -11.92 -33.33
CA LYS A 2 -83.70 -12.63 -32.62
C LYS A 2 -83.21 -13.86 -33.41
N ASN A 3 -81.97 -14.29 -33.10
CA ASN A 3 -81.43 -15.66 -33.23
C ASN A 3 -81.21 -16.22 -34.68
N GLU A 4 -80.30 -17.18 -34.96
CA GLU A 4 -79.35 -17.92 -34.08
C GLU A 4 -78.08 -18.47 -34.80
N LYS A 5 -76.96 -18.55 -34.04
CA LYS A 5 -75.90 -19.59 -34.00
C LYS A 5 -75.09 -20.10 -35.24
N LEU A 6 -73.78 -19.86 -35.12
CA LEU A 6 -72.64 -20.83 -35.16
C LEU A 6 -71.75 -21.07 -36.42
N ALA A 7 -70.44 -21.00 -36.15
CA ALA A 7 -69.31 -21.80 -36.65
C ALA A 7 -68.88 -21.77 -38.14
N PHE A 8 -67.63 -21.33 -38.36
CA PHE A 8 -66.65 -22.12 -39.12
C PHE A 8 -65.19 -21.77 -38.79
N ILE A 9 -64.37 -22.76 -38.43
CA ILE A 9 -62.90 -22.63 -38.34
C ILE A 9 -62.31 -23.14 -39.66
N LYS A 10 -61.39 -22.40 -40.29
CA LYS A 10 -60.60 -22.89 -41.44
C LYS A 10 -59.12 -22.99 -41.10
N THR A 11 -58.63 -24.21 -41.10
CA THR A 11 -57.23 -24.57 -40.83
C THR A 11 -56.37 -24.44 -42.08
N TRP A 12 -55.13 -24.00 -41.93
CA TRP A 12 -54.09 -24.16 -42.95
C TRP A 12 -53.35 -25.48 -42.72
N LYS A 13 -53.49 -26.42 -43.66
CA LYS A 13 -52.74 -27.69 -43.66
C LYS A 13 -51.36 -27.47 -44.28
N ILE A 14 -50.29 -27.62 -43.48
CA ILE A 14 -48.94 -27.79 -44.02
C ILE A 14 -48.88 -29.15 -44.73
N GLN A 15 -48.41 -29.18 -45.99
CA GLN A 15 -48.35 -30.41 -46.78
C GLN A 15 -47.15 -31.31 -46.40
N PRO A 16 -47.29 -32.65 -46.45
CA PRO A 16 -46.28 -33.59 -45.97
C PRO A 16 -44.96 -33.62 -46.77
N LYS A 17 -44.91 -32.98 -47.95
CA LYS A 17 -43.69 -32.91 -48.78
C LYS A 17 -42.53 -32.17 -48.11
N LEU A 18 -42.81 -31.21 -47.21
CA LEU A 18 -41.74 -30.44 -46.56
C LEU A 18 -40.93 -31.30 -45.57
N LEU A 19 -41.60 -32.16 -44.79
CA LEU A 19 -40.92 -33.09 -43.88
C LEU A 19 -40.06 -34.11 -44.63
N GLN A 20 -40.51 -34.61 -45.78
CA GLN A 20 -39.73 -35.54 -46.60
C GLN A 20 -38.44 -34.91 -47.13
N LEU A 21 -38.48 -33.64 -47.55
CA LEU A 21 -37.29 -32.90 -47.99
C LEU A 21 -36.29 -32.68 -46.85
N VAL A 22 -36.76 -32.32 -45.65
CA VAL A 22 -35.91 -32.15 -44.46
C VAL A 22 -35.26 -33.46 -44.04
N SER A 23 -36.01 -34.58 -44.01
CA SER A 23 -35.46 -35.89 -43.69
C SER A 23 -34.45 -36.40 -44.73
N LEU A 24 -34.66 -36.12 -46.03
CA LEU A 24 -33.69 -36.44 -47.08
C LEU A 24 -32.39 -35.64 -46.92
N ALA A 25 -32.47 -34.35 -46.59
CA ALA A 25 -31.29 -33.53 -46.33
C ALA A 25 -30.49 -34.02 -45.10
N LEU A 26 -31.18 -34.41 -44.02
CA LEU A 26 -30.55 -35.00 -42.83
C LEU A 26 -29.89 -36.36 -43.14
N LEU A 27 -30.55 -37.24 -43.91
CA LEU A 27 -29.97 -38.51 -44.33
C LEU A 27 -28.73 -38.33 -45.21
N ALA A 28 -28.73 -37.35 -46.12
CA ALA A 28 -27.56 -37.02 -46.93
C ALA A 28 -26.38 -36.54 -46.07
N LEU A 29 -26.61 -35.67 -45.08
CA LEU A 29 -25.58 -35.20 -44.15
C LEU A 29 -25.00 -36.35 -43.29
N VAL A 30 -25.84 -37.27 -42.81
CA VAL A 30 -25.38 -38.46 -42.07
C VAL A 30 -24.56 -39.40 -42.98
N ALA A 31 -25.00 -39.62 -44.22
CA ALA A 31 -24.25 -40.44 -45.18
C ALA A 31 -22.86 -39.86 -45.50
N VAL A 32 -22.77 -38.53 -45.67
CA VAL A 32 -21.47 -37.83 -45.85
C VAL A 32 -20.57 -37.98 -44.63
N SER A 33 -21.10 -37.81 -43.40
CA SER A 33 -20.34 -38.06 -42.18
C SER A 33 -19.82 -39.51 -42.08
N ILE A 34 -20.62 -40.50 -42.46
CA ILE A 34 -20.23 -41.92 -42.45
C ILE A 34 -19.17 -42.21 -43.53
N HIS A 35 -19.24 -41.55 -44.69
CA HIS A 35 -18.23 -41.70 -45.73
C HIS A 35 -16.88 -41.08 -45.31
N LEU A 36 -16.90 -39.86 -44.74
CA LEU A 36 -15.71 -39.15 -44.25
C LEU A 36 -15.01 -39.84 -43.07
N THR A 37 -15.70 -40.69 -42.31
CA THR A 37 -15.16 -41.39 -41.14
C THR A 37 -14.65 -42.81 -41.44
N ARG A 38 -14.86 -43.34 -42.64
CA ARG A 38 -14.57 -44.75 -42.97
C ARG A 38 -13.21 -45.00 -43.68
N ASN A 39 -12.50 -43.95 -44.09
CA ASN A 39 -11.35 -44.08 -45.01
C ASN A 39 -9.94 -44.00 -44.40
N ASN A 40 -9.81 -43.87 -43.07
CA ASN A 40 -8.50 -43.82 -42.40
C ASN A 40 -8.15 -45.14 -41.71
N SER A 41 -7.45 -46.03 -42.45
CA SER A 41 -6.81 -47.23 -41.89
C SER A 41 -5.59 -46.86 -41.02
N PRO A 42 -5.30 -47.60 -39.94
CA PRO A 42 -4.17 -47.30 -39.05
C PRO A 42 -2.89 -48.03 -39.46
N GLU A 43 -1.81 -47.30 -39.79
CA GLU A 43 -0.42 -47.66 -39.41
C GLU A 43 0.60 -46.59 -39.86
N ASN A 44 0.87 -45.62 -38.98
CA ASN A 44 2.22 -45.12 -38.65
C ASN A 44 2.10 -44.05 -37.54
N LEU A 45 2.02 -44.52 -36.30
CA LEU A 45 1.67 -43.72 -35.12
C LEU A 45 2.92 -43.22 -34.36
N ILE A 46 3.61 -42.23 -34.92
CA ILE A 46 4.56 -41.39 -34.16
C ILE A 46 4.31 -39.91 -34.54
N GLN A 47 4.34 -39.03 -33.54
CA GLN A 47 4.38 -37.56 -33.66
C GLN A 47 3.10 -36.77 -34.00
N GLU A 48 1.89 -37.22 -33.63
CA GLU A 48 0.82 -36.26 -33.33
C GLU A 48 -0.24 -36.80 -32.35
N ASN A 49 -0.24 -36.32 -31.09
CA ASN A 49 -1.27 -36.69 -30.11
C ASN A 49 -1.40 -35.71 -28.92
N SER A 50 -1.66 -34.42 -29.19
CA SER A 50 -1.89 -33.41 -28.12
C SER A 50 -2.98 -32.38 -28.46
N LEU A 51 -4.10 -32.85 -29.04
CA LEU A 51 -5.25 -32.00 -29.39
C LEU A 51 -6.60 -32.54 -28.85
N LYS A 52 -6.58 -33.15 -27.67
CA LYS A 52 -7.78 -33.30 -26.82
C LYS A 52 -8.00 -32.04 -25.98
N THR A 53 -9.22 -31.52 -26.00
CA THR A 53 -9.79 -30.59 -25.01
C THR A 53 -8.86 -29.48 -24.48
N ARG A 54 -8.72 -28.37 -25.23
CA ARG A 54 -8.35 -27.09 -24.59
C ARG A 54 -9.51 -26.60 -23.73
N VAL A 55 -9.45 -26.95 -22.44
CA VAL A 55 -10.05 -26.18 -21.35
C VAL A 55 -9.59 -24.72 -21.47
N GLU A 56 -10.42 -23.78 -21.02
CA GLU A 56 -10.13 -22.35 -21.05
C GLU A 56 -8.74 -22.03 -20.47
N ASN A 57 -7.89 -21.33 -21.23
CA ASN A 57 -6.60 -20.86 -20.74
C ASN A 57 -6.79 -19.49 -20.04
N PRO A 58 -6.57 -19.36 -18.73
CA PRO A 58 -6.77 -18.09 -18.01
C PRO A 58 -5.72 -17.00 -18.33
N ARG A 59 -4.75 -17.30 -19.21
CA ARG A 59 -3.58 -16.47 -19.52
C ARG A 59 -3.64 -15.89 -20.94
N CYS A 60 -4.62 -15.03 -21.19
CA CYS A 60 -4.63 -14.17 -22.38
C CYS A 60 -4.43 -12.73 -21.91
N ASP A 61 -3.21 -12.21 -22.08
CA ASP A 61 -2.93 -10.78 -21.87
C ASP A 61 -3.62 -9.97 -22.98
N LEU A 62 -4.25 -8.86 -22.60
CA LEU A 62 -5.00 -7.97 -23.48
C LEU A 62 -4.15 -6.75 -23.91
N PHE A 63 -2.99 -6.56 -23.29
CA PHE A 63 -2.13 -5.39 -23.48
C PHE A 63 -0.89 -5.69 -24.34
N SER A 64 -0.38 -6.93 -24.33
CA SER A 64 0.61 -7.40 -25.31
C SER A 64 -0.02 -7.61 -26.70
N GLY A 65 0.53 -6.98 -27.74
CA GLY A 65 0.15 -7.20 -29.13
C GLY A 65 0.33 -5.96 -30.01
N THR A 66 0.19 -6.13 -31.33
CA THR A 66 0.38 -5.06 -32.33
C THR A 66 -0.91 -4.31 -32.66
N TRP A 67 -0.77 -3.15 -33.31
CA TRP A 67 -1.88 -2.45 -33.95
C TRP A 67 -2.14 -3.03 -35.34
N VAL A 68 -3.41 -3.32 -35.63
CA VAL A 68 -3.88 -3.83 -36.92
C VAL A 68 -4.83 -2.80 -37.54
N TYR A 69 -4.66 -2.54 -38.83
CA TYR A 69 -5.58 -1.68 -39.59
C TYR A 69 -6.89 -2.43 -39.86
N ASP A 70 -7.98 -1.97 -39.25
CA ASP A 70 -9.34 -2.47 -39.49
C ASP A 70 -10.30 -1.28 -39.51
N ASN A 71 -10.65 -0.84 -40.73
CA ASN A 71 -11.59 0.23 -41.02
C ASN A 71 -13.05 -0.24 -41.17
N PHE A 72 -13.32 -1.53 -40.97
CA PHE A 72 -14.69 -2.09 -40.92
C PHE A 72 -15.22 -2.10 -39.48
N SER A 73 -14.36 -2.35 -38.49
CA SER A 73 -14.73 -2.43 -37.06
C SER A 73 -14.35 -1.22 -36.22
N ASN A 74 -13.50 -0.31 -36.73
CA ASN A 74 -13.01 0.87 -36.01
C ASN A 74 -13.16 2.13 -36.89
N PRO A 75 -13.34 3.34 -36.31
CA PRO A 75 -13.43 3.68 -34.88
C PRO A 75 -14.71 3.16 -34.17
N ILE A 76 -15.01 3.63 -32.94
CA ILE A 76 -16.15 3.11 -32.11
C ILE A 76 -17.38 4.05 -31.89
N TYR A 77 -17.38 5.34 -32.23
CA TYR A 77 -18.58 6.21 -32.40
C TYR A 77 -18.32 7.43 -33.31
N LYS A 78 -19.35 8.06 -33.88
CA LYS A 78 -19.18 9.33 -34.63
C LYS A 78 -19.14 10.51 -33.66
N GLU A 79 -18.11 11.35 -33.82
CA GLU A 79 -18.09 12.77 -33.46
C GLU A 79 -19.47 13.42 -33.62
N ARG A 80 -19.99 13.44 -34.86
CA ARG A 80 -21.27 14.08 -35.21
C ARG A 80 -22.51 13.36 -34.66
N LYS A 81 -22.30 12.37 -33.78
CA LYS A 81 -23.33 11.56 -33.11
C LYS A 81 -23.11 11.42 -31.60
N CYS A 82 -22.14 12.14 -31.01
CA CYS A 82 -22.00 12.27 -29.56
C CYS A 82 -22.44 13.67 -29.11
N LEU A 83 -23.60 13.77 -28.46
CA LEU A 83 -24.20 15.05 -28.07
C LEU A 83 -23.52 15.74 -26.86
N PHE A 84 -22.47 15.14 -26.31
CA PHE A 84 -21.78 15.56 -25.08
C PHE A 84 -20.28 15.80 -25.31
N MET A 85 -19.90 16.02 -26.56
CA MET A 85 -18.54 16.31 -26.99
C MET A 85 -18.34 17.83 -27.01
N GLU A 86 -17.46 18.34 -26.15
CA GLU A 86 -16.86 19.69 -26.31
C GLU A 86 -15.90 19.64 -27.52
N ASP A 87 -15.76 20.74 -28.26
CA ASP A 87 -15.13 20.79 -29.60
C ASP A 87 -13.62 20.46 -29.64
N ASP A 88 -13.01 20.14 -28.50
CA ASP A 88 -11.58 19.81 -28.35
C ASP A 88 -11.16 18.43 -28.92
N PHE A 89 -12.08 17.45 -29.10
CA PHE A 89 -11.69 16.02 -29.30
C PHE A 89 -12.68 15.18 -30.17
N ALA A 90 -12.50 15.04 -31.50
CA ALA A 90 -13.56 14.59 -32.46
C ALA A 90 -13.11 13.75 -33.72
N CYS A 91 -13.64 12.50 -33.99
CA CYS A 91 -13.15 11.54 -35.07
C CYS A 91 -14.03 10.36 -35.74
N GLU A 92 -15.38 10.32 -35.74
CA GLU A 92 -16.23 9.68 -36.84
C GLU A 92 -16.66 8.13 -37.14
N THR A 93 -17.10 7.18 -36.26
CA THR A 93 -17.56 5.72 -36.57
C THR A 93 -17.41 4.72 -35.38
N PHE A 94 -17.94 3.46 -35.20
CA PHE A 94 -19.20 2.91 -34.51
C PHE A 94 -19.08 1.69 -33.48
N GLY A 95 -20.01 1.48 -32.48
CA GLY A 95 -19.76 0.76 -31.17
C GLY A 95 -20.72 -0.34 -30.55
N ARG A 96 -21.01 -0.32 -29.22
CA ARG A 96 -21.80 -1.36 -28.43
C ARG A 96 -22.28 -0.90 -27.00
N LYS A 97 -23.32 -1.55 -26.43
CA LYS A 97 -23.86 -1.42 -25.03
C LYS A 97 -23.45 -2.56 -24.05
N ASP A 98 -23.29 -2.25 -22.75
CA ASP A 98 -24.14 -2.77 -21.63
C ASP A 98 -23.81 -2.13 -20.24
N LEU A 99 -24.75 -1.45 -19.58
CA LEU A 99 -24.56 -0.78 -18.26
C LEU A 99 -25.84 -0.66 -17.39
N LYS A 100 -26.92 -1.40 -17.69
CA LYS A 100 -28.23 -1.21 -17.03
C LYS A 100 -28.16 -1.36 -15.50
N GLY A 101 -28.70 -0.38 -14.76
CA GLY A 101 -28.85 -0.43 -13.31
C GLY A 101 -27.58 -0.19 -12.48
N LYS A 102 -26.54 0.46 -13.03
CA LYS A 102 -25.25 0.69 -12.34
C LYS A 102 -24.73 2.11 -12.40
N ARG A 103 -23.92 2.47 -11.40
CA ARG A 103 -23.10 3.69 -11.33
C ARG A 103 -21.63 3.39 -11.62
N LEU A 104 -21.13 3.90 -12.74
CA LEU A 104 -19.72 3.89 -13.14
C LEU A 104 -19.12 5.27 -12.87
N VAL A 105 -17.98 5.35 -12.18
CA VAL A 105 -17.29 6.62 -11.88
C VAL A 105 -15.83 6.54 -12.31
N TYR A 106 -15.43 7.47 -13.19
CA TYR A 106 -14.06 7.76 -13.55
C TYR A 106 -13.48 8.79 -12.58
N VAL A 107 -12.24 8.60 -12.15
CA VAL A 107 -11.61 9.40 -11.09
C VAL A 107 -10.17 9.67 -11.43
N GLY A 108 -9.76 10.94 -11.54
CA GLY A 108 -8.35 11.27 -11.76
C GLY A 108 -8.13 12.55 -12.54
N ASP A 109 -7.19 12.49 -13.48
CA ASP A 109 -6.70 13.64 -14.23
C ASP A 109 -7.38 13.83 -15.61
N SER A 110 -6.81 14.68 -16.46
CA SER A 110 -7.39 15.02 -17.77
C SER A 110 -7.37 13.85 -18.76
N LEU A 111 -6.53 12.84 -18.54
CA LEU A 111 -6.50 11.60 -19.31
C LEU A 111 -7.70 10.70 -18.98
N ASN A 112 -8.03 10.50 -17.70
CA ASN A 112 -9.28 9.82 -17.33
C ASN A 112 -10.53 10.59 -17.77
N ARG A 113 -10.47 11.93 -17.84
CA ARG A 113 -11.55 12.74 -18.45
C ARG A 113 -11.70 12.47 -19.96
N ASN A 114 -10.59 12.20 -20.66
CA ASN A 114 -10.57 11.75 -22.06
C ASN A 114 -11.25 10.38 -22.20
N LEU A 115 -10.94 9.44 -21.30
CA LEU A 115 -11.52 8.09 -21.27
C LEU A 115 -13.01 8.10 -20.85
N TYR A 116 -13.41 8.98 -19.94
CA TYR A 116 -14.80 9.25 -19.58
C TYR A 116 -15.61 9.73 -20.80
N LYS A 117 -15.12 10.75 -21.51
CA LYS A 117 -15.78 11.26 -22.74
C LYS A 117 -15.88 10.17 -23.82
N SER A 118 -14.83 9.36 -23.99
CA SER A 118 -14.86 8.15 -24.84
C SER A 118 -15.99 7.20 -24.44
N MET A 119 -16.09 6.85 -23.15
CA MET A 119 -17.15 5.97 -22.65
C MET A 119 -18.55 6.57 -22.80
N LEU A 120 -18.72 7.88 -22.57
CA LEU A 120 -19.99 8.56 -22.85
C LEU A 120 -20.37 8.38 -24.31
N CYS A 121 -19.49 8.73 -25.26
CA CYS A 121 -19.81 8.66 -26.69
C CYS A 121 -19.99 7.23 -27.21
N MET A 122 -19.24 6.26 -26.64
CA MET A 122 -19.48 4.82 -26.87
C MET A 122 -20.87 4.39 -26.44
N VAL A 123 -21.39 4.87 -25.31
CA VAL A 123 -22.74 4.51 -24.82
C VAL A 123 -23.83 5.29 -25.55
N ASP A 124 -23.62 6.60 -25.74
CA ASP A 124 -24.59 7.55 -26.29
C ASP A 124 -25.00 7.20 -27.73
N SER A 125 -24.05 6.72 -28.53
CA SER A 125 -24.28 6.26 -29.91
C SER A 125 -25.13 4.98 -30.05
N PHE A 126 -25.54 4.35 -28.93
CA PHE A 126 -26.55 3.27 -28.89
C PHE A 126 -27.85 3.65 -28.20
N LEU A 127 -27.97 4.87 -27.69
CA LEU A 127 -29.21 5.38 -27.13
C LEU A 127 -30.05 5.97 -28.27
N PRO A 128 -31.32 5.52 -28.45
CA PRO A 128 -32.26 6.16 -29.37
C PRO A 128 -32.37 7.67 -29.10
N ALA A 129 -32.57 8.49 -30.13
CA ALA A 129 -32.72 9.95 -29.97
C ALA A 129 -33.87 10.34 -29.01
N THR A 130 -34.86 9.46 -28.85
CA THR A 130 -35.98 9.59 -27.91
C THR A 130 -35.63 9.29 -26.45
N THR A 131 -34.53 8.57 -26.17
CA THR A 131 -34.12 8.24 -24.79
C THR A 131 -33.71 9.50 -24.03
N LYS A 132 -34.34 9.73 -22.89
CA LYS A 132 -34.01 10.82 -21.97
C LYS A 132 -32.60 10.63 -21.39
N ARG A 133 -31.82 11.71 -21.45
CA ARG A 133 -30.42 11.80 -21.01
C ARG A 133 -30.26 13.14 -20.28
N THR A 134 -29.42 13.18 -19.25
CA THR A 134 -29.01 14.45 -18.62
C THR A 134 -27.53 14.40 -18.32
N LEU A 135 -26.77 15.37 -18.82
CA LEU A 135 -25.45 15.70 -18.31
C LEU A 135 -25.59 16.85 -17.30
N LYS A 136 -24.90 16.77 -16.17
CA LYS A 136 -24.79 17.84 -15.17
C LYS A 136 -23.33 18.04 -14.80
N LEU A 137 -22.86 19.28 -14.90
CA LEU A 137 -21.51 19.68 -14.53
C LEU A 137 -21.60 20.43 -13.19
N ASN A 138 -21.22 19.77 -12.09
CA ASN A 138 -21.33 20.31 -10.73
C ASN A 138 -19.91 20.48 -10.14
N GLY A 139 -19.19 21.51 -10.59
CA GLY A 139 -17.79 21.74 -10.22
C GLY A 139 -16.91 20.54 -10.61
N ASN A 140 -16.46 19.77 -9.62
CA ASN A 140 -15.59 18.62 -9.84
C ASN A 140 -16.32 17.36 -10.36
N LEU A 141 -17.63 17.24 -10.14
CA LEU A 141 -18.42 16.05 -10.49
C LEU A 141 -19.23 16.29 -11.77
N TYR A 142 -18.89 15.55 -12.83
CA TYR A 142 -19.64 15.51 -14.08
C TYR A 142 -20.52 14.25 -14.04
N ASN A 143 -21.85 14.40 -14.04
CA ASN A 143 -22.81 13.30 -13.92
C ASN A 143 -23.61 13.17 -15.22
N PHE A 144 -23.41 12.07 -15.96
CA PHE A 144 -24.30 11.67 -17.04
C PHE A 144 -25.27 10.60 -16.53
N ARG A 145 -26.57 10.77 -16.78
CA ARG A 145 -27.63 9.84 -16.37
C ARG A 145 -28.58 9.52 -17.51
N SER A 146 -28.90 8.24 -17.68
CA SER A 146 -30.06 7.77 -18.48
C SER A 146 -31.11 7.16 -17.55
N PRO A 147 -32.23 7.86 -17.26
CA PRO A 147 -33.27 7.36 -16.36
C PRO A 147 -33.90 6.05 -16.82
N GLU A 148 -34.11 5.87 -18.13
CA GLU A 148 -34.69 4.65 -18.73
C GLU A 148 -33.85 3.38 -18.48
N HIS A 149 -32.53 3.54 -18.35
CA HIS A 149 -31.61 2.44 -18.08
C HIS A 149 -31.24 2.35 -16.58
N ASN A 150 -31.77 3.26 -15.75
CA ASN A 150 -31.36 3.53 -14.37
C ASN A 150 -29.85 3.45 -14.16
N ALA A 151 -29.09 4.09 -15.04
CA ALA A 151 -27.63 4.06 -15.04
C ALA A 151 -27.04 5.47 -15.02
N SER A 152 -25.87 5.62 -14.39
CA SER A 152 -25.05 6.82 -14.52
C SER A 152 -23.60 6.51 -14.82
N ILE A 153 -22.98 7.43 -15.55
CA ILE A 153 -21.55 7.44 -15.87
C ILE A 153 -21.05 8.79 -15.42
N ASP A 154 -20.17 8.79 -14.44
CA ASP A 154 -19.67 10.01 -13.81
C ASP A 154 -18.17 10.17 -14.05
N PHE A 155 -17.70 11.40 -14.01
CA PHE A 155 -16.28 11.73 -13.85
C PHE A 155 -16.11 12.66 -12.65
N TYR A 156 -15.10 12.40 -11.83
CA TYR A 156 -14.69 13.29 -10.75
C TYR A 156 -13.25 13.77 -10.97
N TRP A 157 -13.07 15.08 -11.06
CA TRP A 157 -11.77 15.72 -11.16
C TRP A 157 -10.98 15.58 -9.84
N SER A 158 -9.90 14.80 -9.88
CA SER A 158 -9.00 14.58 -8.73
C SER A 158 -7.60 14.23 -9.24
N PRO A 159 -6.88 15.20 -9.84
CA PRO A 159 -5.74 14.93 -10.71
C PRO A 159 -4.54 14.26 -10.00
N LEU A 160 -4.47 14.37 -8.68
CA LEU A 160 -3.47 13.73 -7.83
C LEU A 160 -4.03 12.57 -6.97
N LEU A 161 -5.33 12.26 -7.09
CA LEU A 161 -6.18 11.45 -6.17
C LEU A 161 -6.31 12.01 -4.75
N VAL A 162 -5.19 12.44 -4.17
CA VAL A 162 -5.10 13.15 -2.89
C VAL A 162 -5.48 14.62 -3.02
N GLU A 163 -5.89 15.22 -1.91
CA GLU A 163 -6.28 16.64 -1.83
C GLU A 163 -5.12 17.58 -2.22
N SER A 164 -5.40 18.61 -3.02
CA SER A 164 -4.41 19.49 -3.64
C SER A 164 -4.98 20.87 -3.98
N ASN A 165 -4.10 21.85 -4.24
CA ASN A 165 -4.55 23.16 -4.75
C ASN A 165 -5.01 23.12 -6.22
N ALA A 166 -4.90 21.98 -6.89
CA ALA A 166 -5.36 21.74 -8.26
C ALA A 166 -6.75 21.06 -8.34
N ASP A 167 -7.39 20.82 -7.19
CA ASP A 167 -8.64 20.04 -7.12
C ASP A 167 -9.86 20.76 -7.71
N ASN A 168 -9.78 22.03 -8.10
CA ASN A 168 -10.90 22.71 -8.78
C ASN A 168 -10.83 22.45 -10.29
N ALA A 169 -11.86 21.81 -10.86
CA ALA A 169 -11.89 21.43 -12.28
C ALA A 169 -11.79 22.61 -13.27
N GLU A 170 -12.12 23.83 -12.87
CA GLU A 170 -12.08 25.04 -13.70
C GLU A 170 -10.76 25.81 -13.53
N SER A 171 -10.31 26.00 -12.27
CA SER A 171 -9.10 26.77 -11.93
C SER A 171 -7.84 25.92 -11.68
N HIS A 172 -7.85 24.65 -12.10
CA HIS A 172 -6.78 23.65 -11.91
C HIS A 172 -5.36 24.07 -12.34
N SER A 173 -5.20 25.08 -13.20
CA SER A 173 -3.92 25.50 -13.78
C SER A 173 -3.05 26.33 -12.82
N VAL A 174 -2.84 25.83 -11.61
CA VAL A 174 -2.08 26.48 -10.52
C VAL A 174 -0.59 26.16 -10.54
N TRP A 175 0.22 27.15 -10.18
CA TRP A 175 1.66 27.03 -9.92
C TRP A 175 2.07 27.86 -8.70
N PRO A 176 2.87 27.31 -7.76
CA PRO A 176 3.29 25.91 -7.68
C PRO A 176 2.11 24.97 -7.35
N ARG A 177 2.25 23.68 -7.70
CA ARG A 177 1.30 22.64 -7.29
C ARG A 177 1.60 22.20 -5.87
N VAL A 178 0.57 22.16 -5.04
CA VAL A 178 0.61 21.86 -3.60
C VAL A 178 -0.28 20.66 -3.31
N ALA A 179 0.26 19.59 -2.73
CA ALA A 179 -0.47 18.34 -2.48
C ALA A 179 -0.42 17.89 -1.01
N ARG A 180 -1.56 17.53 -0.45
CA ARG A 180 -1.74 16.93 0.89
C ARG A 180 -1.74 15.41 0.76
N ILE A 181 -0.58 14.83 0.46
CA ILE A 181 -0.43 13.43 -0.01
C ILE A 181 -0.85 12.30 0.96
N LYS A 182 -1.47 12.64 2.09
CA LYS A 182 -2.07 11.72 3.07
C LYS A 182 -3.56 12.02 3.33
N SER A 183 -4.24 12.77 2.46
CA SER A 183 -5.68 13.01 2.56
C SER A 183 -6.37 12.75 1.23
N ILE A 184 -7.45 11.97 1.27
CA ILE A 184 -8.31 11.57 0.13
C ILE A 184 -9.80 11.55 0.52
N GLU A 185 -10.08 11.71 1.81
CA GLU A 185 -11.39 11.50 2.44
C GLU A 185 -12.44 12.46 1.86
N ASN A 186 -12.05 13.72 1.61
CA ASN A 186 -12.91 14.75 1.04
C ASN A 186 -13.36 14.41 -0.39
N HIS A 187 -12.45 13.92 -1.23
CA HIS A 187 -12.80 13.44 -2.58
C HIS A 187 -13.69 12.19 -2.52
N SER A 188 -13.32 11.23 -1.65
CA SER A 188 -13.91 9.89 -1.64
C SER A 188 -15.41 9.81 -1.38
N ARG A 189 -15.97 10.81 -0.69
CA ARG A 189 -17.40 10.94 -0.38
C ARG A 189 -18.29 11.02 -1.63
N ASN A 190 -17.71 11.25 -2.81
CA ASN A 190 -18.43 11.43 -4.06
C ASN A 190 -18.54 10.14 -4.90
N TRP A 191 -17.80 9.09 -4.53
CA TRP A 191 -17.67 7.87 -5.34
C TRP A 191 -17.65 6.55 -4.54
N ASN A 192 -17.77 6.58 -3.21
CA ASN A 192 -17.65 5.39 -2.35
C ASN A 192 -18.78 4.35 -2.54
N ASP A 193 -19.94 4.76 -3.04
CA ASP A 193 -21.12 3.94 -3.34
C ASP A 193 -21.10 3.25 -4.72
N ALA A 194 -20.18 3.63 -5.60
CA ALA A 194 -20.16 3.24 -7.01
C ALA A 194 -20.07 1.71 -7.24
N ASP A 195 -20.65 1.23 -8.34
CA ASP A 195 -20.58 -0.19 -8.76
C ASP A 195 -19.33 -0.48 -9.59
N ILE A 196 -18.77 0.55 -10.23
CA ILE A 196 -17.51 0.47 -10.98
C ILE A 196 -16.72 1.76 -10.74
N LEU A 197 -15.46 1.63 -10.35
CA LEU A 197 -14.50 2.71 -10.19
C LEU A 197 -13.33 2.54 -11.17
N VAL A 198 -12.99 3.60 -11.90
CA VAL A 198 -11.87 3.64 -12.84
C VAL A 198 -10.95 4.79 -12.44
N PHE A 199 -9.81 4.47 -11.82
CA PHE A 199 -8.85 5.46 -11.33
C PHE A 199 -7.72 5.72 -12.33
N ASP A 200 -7.20 6.94 -12.37
CA ASP A 200 -5.85 7.24 -12.86
C ASP A 200 -5.22 8.33 -11.97
N SER A 201 -3.91 8.55 -12.13
CA SER A 201 -3.24 9.81 -11.81
C SER A 201 -1.77 9.69 -12.20
N PHE A 202 -1.35 10.46 -13.21
CA PHE A 202 0.02 10.34 -13.73
C PHE A 202 0.60 11.65 -14.27
N VAL A 203 0.00 12.27 -15.29
CA VAL A 203 0.66 13.39 -15.99
C VAL A 203 0.81 14.60 -15.07
N TRP A 204 -0.08 14.73 -14.08
CA TRP A 204 -0.03 15.79 -13.09
C TRP A 204 1.14 15.69 -12.10
N TRP A 205 1.68 14.48 -11.88
CA TRP A 205 2.95 14.25 -11.18
C TRP A 205 4.15 14.32 -12.11
N ALA A 206 3.98 13.94 -13.39
CA ALA A 206 5.06 13.89 -14.38
C ALA A 206 5.56 15.29 -14.80
N GLY A 207 4.67 16.24 -15.05
CA GLY A 207 5.01 17.57 -15.62
C GLY A 207 5.97 18.46 -14.80
N PRO A 208 5.75 18.72 -13.50
CA PRO A 208 6.48 19.78 -12.80
C PRO A 208 7.90 19.38 -12.36
N LEU A 209 8.88 20.30 -12.38
CA LEU A 209 10.25 20.04 -11.87
C LEU A 209 10.30 19.79 -10.35
N TYR A 210 9.32 20.33 -9.62
CA TYR A 210 9.13 20.12 -8.19
C TYR A 210 7.65 20.26 -7.84
N MET A 211 7.21 19.62 -6.76
CA MET A 211 5.90 19.88 -6.16
C MET A 211 6.08 20.25 -4.70
N ASN A 212 5.16 21.05 -4.19
CA ASN A 212 5.12 21.41 -2.78
C ASN A 212 4.19 20.42 -2.07
N ILE A 213 4.60 19.94 -0.90
CA ILE A 213 3.85 18.98 -0.10
C ILE A 213 3.39 19.68 1.17
N LEU A 214 2.08 19.66 1.43
CA LEU A 214 1.46 20.39 2.53
C LEU A 214 1.10 19.44 3.67
N TRP A 215 1.68 19.68 4.84
CA TRP A 215 1.30 19.07 6.10
C TRP A 215 0.40 20.02 6.89
N GLY A 216 -0.62 19.48 7.57
CA GLY A 216 -1.76 20.27 8.05
C GLY A 216 -2.87 20.36 6.99
N SER A 217 -3.58 21.48 6.95
CA SER A 217 -4.71 21.74 6.02
C SER A 217 -4.55 23.07 5.31
N PHE A 218 -5.10 23.21 4.10
CA PHE A 218 -5.11 24.47 3.36
C PHE A 218 -5.71 25.61 4.21
N GLY A 219 -5.05 26.78 4.17
CA GLY A 219 -5.43 27.95 4.97
C GLY A 219 -5.13 27.89 6.47
N SER A 220 -4.58 26.79 6.99
CA SER A 220 -4.20 26.71 8.41
C SER A 220 -2.87 27.45 8.67
N PRO A 221 -2.78 28.33 9.69
CA PRO A 221 -1.52 28.97 10.08
C PRO A 221 -0.51 28.00 10.72
N GLU A 222 -0.96 26.78 11.07
CA GLU A 222 -0.08 25.69 11.56
C GLU A 222 0.38 24.77 10.42
N SER A 223 0.02 25.06 9.16
CA SER A 223 0.40 24.20 8.02
C SER A 223 1.84 24.44 7.56
N VAL A 224 2.52 23.36 7.18
CA VAL A 224 3.92 23.36 6.75
C VAL A 224 3.99 22.89 5.31
N GLU A 225 4.34 23.80 4.41
CA GLU A 225 4.52 23.53 2.98
C GLU A 225 6.00 23.33 2.66
N LYS A 226 6.37 22.17 2.09
CA LYS A 226 7.77 21.83 1.75
C LYS A 226 7.92 21.51 0.27
N ARG A 227 8.80 22.23 -0.44
CA ARG A 227 9.18 21.92 -1.83
C ARG A 227 9.95 20.60 -1.92
N VAL A 228 9.54 19.73 -2.85
CA VAL A 228 10.14 18.42 -3.10
C VAL A 228 10.43 18.25 -4.60
N THR A 229 11.70 18.03 -4.93
CA THR A 229 12.17 17.72 -6.30
C THR A 229 12.12 16.22 -6.62
N LYS A 230 12.30 15.35 -5.62
CA LYS A 230 12.21 13.87 -5.77
C LYS A 230 10.75 13.41 -5.74
N LYS A 231 10.03 13.58 -6.86
CA LYS A 231 8.57 13.36 -6.95
C LYS A 231 8.08 11.91 -6.77
N LEU A 232 8.93 10.92 -6.96
CA LEU A 232 8.57 9.50 -6.83
C LEU A 232 8.06 9.12 -5.44
N LEU A 233 8.69 9.65 -4.37
CA LEU A 233 8.28 9.35 -2.99
C LEU A 233 6.91 9.99 -2.65
N PRO A 234 6.65 11.27 -2.96
CA PRO A 234 5.29 11.82 -2.89
C PRO A 234 4.24 11.04 -3.67
N TYR A 235 4.58 10.57 -4.87
CA TYR A 235 3.68 9.77 -5.71
C TYR A 235 3.35 8.42 -5.07
N GLU A 236 4.36 7.70 -4.57
CA GLU A 236 4.19 6.45 -3.84
C GLU A 236 3.32 6.63 -2.59
N ILE A 237 3.53 7.70 -1.81
CA ILE A 237 2.71 7.98 -0.62
C ILE A 237 1.25 8.29 -1.00
N ALA A 238 1.01 8.99 -2.10
CA ALA A 238 -0.35 9.24 -2.60
C ALA A 238 -1.03 7.96 -3.09
N LEU A 239 -0.34 7.10 -3.86
CA LEU A 239 -0.84 5.80 -4.28
C LEU A 239 -1.06 4.84 -3.10
N ARG A 240 -0.16 4.81 -2.11
CA ARG A 240 -0.36 4.05 -0.86
C ARG A 240 -1.60 4.55 -0.10
N THR A 241 -1.80 5.88 -0.02
CA THR A 241 -3.00 6.51 0.59
C THR A 241 -4.28 6.10 -0.14
N TRP A 242 -4.31 6.21 -1.48
CA TRP A 242 -5.40 5.69 -2.30
C TRP A 242 -5.66 4.20 -2.07
N SER A 243 -4.61 3.37 -2.02
CA SER A 243 -4.76 1.92 -1.82
C SER A 243 -5.33 1.57 -0.44
N ASN A 244 -4.92 2.26 0.61
CA ASN A 244 -5.47 2.09 1.96
C ASN A 244 -6.95 2.52 1.98
N TRP A 245 -7.30 3.62 1.30
CA TRP A 245 -8.68 4.04 1.17
C TRP A 245 -9.54 2.97 0.46
N VAL A 246 -9.07 2.44 -0.68
CA VAL A 246 -9.77 1.39 -1.44
C VAL A 246 -9.97 0.13 -0.57
N GLU A 247 -8.92 -0.33 0.11
CA GLU A 247 -8.96 -1.53 0.96
C GLU A 247 -10.02 -1.45 2.08
N MET A 248 -10.20 -0.27 2.65
CA MET A 248 -11.07 0.01 3.80
C MET A 248 -12.51 0.40 3.42
N ASN A 249 -12.72 1.08 2.29
CA ASN A 249 -14.00 1.74 1.97
C ASN A 249 -14.76 1.08 0.81
N VAL A 250 -14.09 0.33 -0.08
CA VAL A 250 -14.75 -0.25 -1.26
C VAL A 250 -15.30 -1.64 -0.96
N ASN A 251 -16.60 -1.82 -1.21
CA ASN A 251 -17.24 -3.13 -1.05
C ASN A 251 -16.82 -4.08 -2.19
N ARG A 252 -15.87 -4.96 -1.89
CA ARG A 252 -15.19 -5.89 -2.80
C ARG A 252 -16.11 -6.89 -3.52
N THR A 253 -17.34 -7.11 -3.05
CA THR A 253 -18.32 -7.99 -3.72
C THR A 253 -19.31 -7.24 -4.60
N LYS A 254 -19.46 -5.92 -4.42
CA LYS A 254 -20.35 -5.03 -5.20
C LYS A 254 -19.59 -4.29 -6.29
N THR A 255 -18.46 -3.68 -5.94
CA THR A 255 -17.75 -2.68 -6.73
C THR A 255 -16.59 -3.30 -7.49
N LYS A 256 -16.54 -3.09 -8.81
CA LYS A 256 -15.36 -3.41 -9.63
C LYS A 256 -14.37 -2.26 -9.62
N LEU A 257 -13.08 -2.58 -9.52
CA LEU A 257 -11.99 -1.62 -9.48
C LEU A 257 -11.10 -1.78 -10.70
N PHE A 258 -10.79 -0.66 -11.35
CA PHE A 258 -9.84 -0.55 -12.44
C PHE A 258 -8.84 0.58 -12.13
N PHE A 259 -7.60 0.44 -12.56
CA PHE A 259 -6.63 1.54 -12.58
C PHE A 259 -6.00 1.64 -13.96
N VAL A 260 -6.02 2.83 -14.55
CA VAL A 260 -5.49 3.11 -15.88
C VAL A 260 -4.00 3.44 -15.77
N GLY A 261 -3.18 2.65 -16.45
CA GLY A 261 -1.76 2.93 -16.63
C GLY A 261 -1.54 4.19 -17.46
N PRO A 262 -0.36 4.81 -17.36
CA PRO A 262 -0.11 6.11 -17.99
C PRO A 262 -0.09 6.00 -19.51
N THR A 263 -0.58 7.04 -20.20
CA THR A 263 -0.52 7.12 -21.66
C THR A 263 0.76 7.79 -22.15
N ALA A 264 1.26 7.38 -23.31
CA ALA A 264 2.42 7.99 -23.95
C ALA A 264 2.27 9.50 -24.21
N TYR A 265 3.40 10.22 -24.19
CA TYR A 265 3.51 11.65 -24.46
C TYR A 265 4.53 11.88 -25.58
N HIS A 266 4.12 12.58 -26.65
CA HIS A 266 4.85 12.61 -27.91
C HIS A 266 5.44 13.99 -28.24
N GLU A 267 6.17 14.57 -27.27
CA GLU A 267 6.92 15.81 -27.42
C GLU A 267 8.45 15.54 -27.44
N GLY A 268 9.07 15.66 -28.61
CA GLY A 268 10.53 15.62 -28.77
C GLY A 268 10.99 15.25 -30.18
N THR A 269 11.94 16.00 -30.74
CA THR A 269 12.42 15.83 -32.13
C THR A 269 13.37 14.65 -32.34
N THR A 270 13.94 14.09 -31.26
CA THR A 270 15.02 13.08 -31.33
C THR A 270 14.53 11.63 -31.25
N ILE A 271 13.22 11.42 -31.20
CA ILE A 271 12.60 10.08 -30.98
C ILE A 271 12.08 9.45 -32.28
N TRP A 272 11.68 10.25 -33.28
CA TRP A 272 10.93 9.79 -34.45
C TRP A 272 11.70 9.82 -35.79
N GLY A 273 13.01 10.03 -35.77
CA GLY A 273 13.87 10.01 -36.97
C GLY A 273 13.73 11.21 -37.91
N ALA A 274 12.80 12.13 -37.65
CA ALA A 274 12.61 13.41 -38.34
C ALA A 274 12.15 14.50 -37.34
N ASP A 275 12.31 15.77 -37.72
CA ASP A 275 12.08 16.97 -36.88
C ASP A 275 10.60 17.30 -36.57
N HIS A 276 9.78 16.28 -36.28
CA HIS A 276 8.35 16.41 -36.09
C HIS A 276 7.93 15.85 -34.72
N ARG A 277 7.13 16.63 -33.98
CA ARG A 277 6.40 16.14 -32.79
C ARG A 277 5.17 15.36 -33.27
N CYS A 278 4.14 15.16 -32.43
CA CYS A 278 2.89 14.55 -32.89
C CYS A 278 2.24 15.25 -34.11
N PHE A 279 2.51 16.54 -34.34
CA PHE A 279 2.01 17.23 -35.53
C PHE A 279 2.63 16.65 -36.83
N GLY A 280 1.77 16.21 -37.74
CA GLY A 280 2.17 15.64 -39.04
C GLY A 280 2.27 14.12 -39.08
N LEU A 281 2.28 13.44 -37.93
CA LEU A 281 2.07 11.99 -37.86
C LEU A 281 0.63 11.67 -38.27
N LYS A 282 0.44 10.61 -39.09
CA LYS A 282 -0.87 10.19 -39.64
C LYS A 282 -1.12 8.69 -39.57
N GLU A 283 -0.11 7.91 -39.22
CA GLU A 283 -0.15 6.46 -39.16
C GLU A 283 0.52 5.99 -37.86
N PRO A 284 0.08 4.85 -37.28
CA PRO A 284 0.78 4.18 -36.18
C PRO A 284 2.23 3.83 -36.55
N VAL A 285 3.07 3.64 -35.55
CA VAL A 285 4.40 3.07 -35.75
C VAL A 285 4.34 1.55 -35.64
N PHE A 286 4.75 0.89 -36.71
CA PHE A 286 4.70 -0.56 -36.90
C PHE A 286 6.04 -1.27 -36.61
N ASP A 287 7.08 -0.54 -36.24
CA ASP A 287 8.36 -1.11 -35.79
C ASP A 287 8.21 -1.66 -34.36
N GLU A 288 8.21 -2.99 -34.22
CA GLU A 288 8.11 -3.66 -32.92
C GLU A 288 9.34 -3.41 -32.01
N THR A 289 10.49 -3.03 -32.57
CA THR A 289 11.68 -2.64 -31.80
C THR A 289 11.58 -1.23 -31.23
N PHE A 290 10.58 -0.46 -31.64
CA PHE A 290 10.38 0.91 -31.21
C PHE A 290 9.86 0.99 -29.77
N TRP A 291 10.75 1.30 -28.82
CA TRP A 291 10.37 1.50 -27.43
C TRP A 291 11.19 2.60 -26.74
N ARG A 292 10.75 3.86 -26.91
CA ARG A 292 11.27 5.04 -26.19
C ARG A 292 10.16 6.02 -25.82
N SER A 293 9.48 5.75 -24.71
CA SER A 293 8.64 6.76 -24.04
C SER A 293 9.47 7.61 -23.08
N PHE A 294 9.17 8.91 -22.96
CA PHE A 294 9.73 9.82 -21.95
C PHE A 294 9.25 9.54 -20.51
N MET A 295 8.37 8.55 -20.33
CA MET A 295 7.70 8.29 -19.06
C MET A 295 8.59 7.60 -18.03
N SER A 296 8.37 7.93 -16.76
CA SER A 296 9.11 7.32 -15.64
C SER A 296 8.66 5.87 -15.40
N TYR A 297 9.51 4.92 -15.80
CA TYR A 297 9.38 3.51 -15.46
C TYR A 297 9.23 3.27 -13.95
N ASP A 298 9.86 4.07 -13.11
CA ASP A 298 9.72 3.99 -11.66
C ASP A 298 8.29 4.28 -11.20
N MET A 299 7.58 5.23 -11.82
CA MET A 299 6.17 5.49 -11.50
C MET A 299 5.27 4.31 -11.90
N MET A 300 5.51 3.68 -13.05
CA MET A 300 4.77 2.47 -13.44
C MET A 300 5.03 1.32 -12.47
N ARG A 301 6.30 1.09 -12.09
CA ARG A 301 6.68 0.07 -11.11
C ARG A 301 6.07 0.31 -9.72
N ILE A 302 5.95 1.58 -9.30
CA ILE A 302 5.26 1.97 -8.05
C ILE A 302 3.77 1.64 -8.12
N LEU A 303 3.09 1.93 -9.24
CA LEU A 303 1.68 1.55 -9.41
C LEU A 303 1.51 0.03 -9.44
N GLU A 304 2.31 -0.68 -10.24
CA GLU A 304 2.26 -2.14 -10.37
C GLU A 304 2.49 -2.84 -9.03
N SER A 305 3.43 -2.36 -8.20
CA SER A 305 3.57 -2.82 -6.81
C SER A 305 2.32 -2.52 -6.01
N THR A 306 1.83 -1.28 -6.02
CA THR A 306 0.64 -0.86 -5.24
C THR A 306 -0.59 -1.71 -5.57
N ILE A 307 -0.81 -2.03 -6.84
CA ILE A 307 -1.90 -2.91 -7.31
C ILE A 307 -1.66 -4.35 -6.86
N LYS A 308 -0.46 -4.89 -7.07
CA LYS A 308 -0.09 -6.25 -6.63
C LYS A 308 -0.21 -6.40 -5.10
N ASP A 309 0.05 -5.35 -4.34
CA ASP A 309 -0.09 -5.31 -2.89
C ASP A 309 -1.56 -5.17 -2.48
N LEU A 310 -2.43 -4.56 -3.29
CA LEU A 310 -3.90 -4.64 -3.13
C LEU A 310 -4.43 -6.05 -3.40
N GLU A 311 -3.97 -6.70 -4.47
CA GLU A 311 -4.38 -8.06 -4.80
C GLU A 311 -3.97 -9.08 -3.72
N GLN A 312 -2.75 -8.96 -3.17
CA GLN A 312 -2.30 -9.73 -2.00
C GLN A 312 -3.18 -9.48 -0.76
N ARG A 313 -3.71 -8.26 -0.59
CA ARG A 313 -4.68 -7.90 0.47
C ARG A 313 -6.11 -8.34 0.15
N GLY A 314 -6.33 -9.08 -0.94
CA GLY A 314 -7.65 -9.57 -1.37
C GLY A 314 -8.55 -8.47 -1.95
N VAL A 315 -7.97 -7.41 -2.52
CA VAL A 315 -8.66 -6.37 -3.30
C VAL A 315 -8.24 -6.53 -4.75
N LYS A 316 -9.09 -7.08 -5.62
CA LYS A 316 -8.77 -7.15 -7.04
C LYS A 316 -8.94 -5.77 -7.68
N VAL A 317 -7.88 -5.27 -8.31
CA VAL A 317 -7.90 -4.08 -9.17
C VAL A 317 -7.40 -4.50 -10.55
N GLU A 318 -8.24 -4.38 -11.57
CA GLU A 318 -7.86 -4.70 -12.94
C GLU A 318 -6.93 -3.58 -13.47
N TYR A 319 -5.63 -3.86 -13.60
CA TYR A 319 -4.67 -2.90 -14.16
C TYR A 319 -4.83 -2.81 -15.69
N ILE A 320 -5.11 -1.61 -16.18
CA ILE A 320 -5.26 -1.31 -17.61
C ILE A 320 -3.91 -0.76 -18.12
N ASN A 321 -2.98 -1.64 -18.46
CA ASN A 321 -1.63 -1.23 -18.90
C ASN A 321 -1.61 -0.81 -20.38
N ILE A 322 -2.06 0.40 -20.66
CA ILE A 322 -2.10 0.98 -22.02
C ILE A 322 -0.81 1.68 -22.44
N THR A 323 0.26 1.60 -21.64
CA THR A 323 1.49 2.36 -21.88
C THR A 323 2.15 2.03 -23.22
N GLN A 324 2.60 0.77 -23.39
CA GLN A 324 3.30 0.34 -24.60
C GLN A 324 2.40 0.46 -25.84
N MET A 325 1.12 0.11 -25.68
CA MET A 325 0.15 0.20 -26.75
C MET A 325 -0.09 1.65 -27.22
N SER A 326 -0.04 2.65 -26.32
CA SER A 326 -0.21 4.06 -26.69
C SER A 326 1.07 4.71 -27.26
N SER A 327 2.27 4.21 -26.99
CA SER A 327 3.51 4.77 -27.56
C SER A 327 3.68 4.54 -29.06
N TYR A 328 2.95 3.58 -29.65
CA TYR A 328 2.91 3.41 -31.10
C TYR A 328 1.97 4.41 -31.81
N ARG A 329 1.30 5.31 -31.08
CA ARG A 329 0.14 6.09 -31.56
C ARG A 329 0.34 7.60 -31.59
N GLY A 330 1.52 8.06 -31.97
CA GLY A 330 1.79 9.49 -32.16
C GLY A 330 0.85 10.21 -33.15
N ASP A 331 0.17 9.44 -34.02
CA ASP A 331 -0.87 9.89 -34.96
C ASP A 331 -2.22 10.27 -34.32
N ALA A 332 -2.52 9.81 -33.10
CA ALA A 332 -3.85 9.89 -32.50
C ALA A 332 -4.05 11.10 -31.56
N HIS A 333 -3.13 12.05 -31.59
CA HIS A 333 -3.19 13.29 -30.80
C HIS A 333 -3.91 14.42 -31.54
N PRO A 334 -4.60 15.35 -30.84
CA PRO A 334 -5.19 16.55 -31.45
C PRO A 334 -4.15 17.44 -32.16
N ALA A 335 -2.91 17.46 -31.66
CA ALA A 335 -1.87 18.40 -32.08
C ALA A 335 -2.42 19.84 -32.06
N THR A 336 -2.45 20.55 -33.19
CA THR A 336 -2.97 21.92 -33.30
C THR A 336 -4.48 22.01 -33.54
N ASN A 337 -5.23 20.90 -33.46
CA ASN A 337 -6.67 20.84 -33.69
C ASN A 337 -7.43 20.69 -32.37
N ARG A 338 -7.26 21.68 -31.50
CA ARG A 338 -7.87 21.76 -30.17
C ARG A 338 -8.10 23.24 -29.82
N MET A 339 -9.13 23.58 -29.04
CA MET A 339 -9.30 24.95 -28.54
C MET A 339 -8.38 25.20 -27.33
N PHE A 340 -7.92 26.44 -27.20
CA PHE A 340 -7.23 26.90 -25.99
C PHE A 340 -8.12 27.95 -25.29
N TRP A 341 -8.44 27.68 -24.02
CA TRP A 341 -9.17 28.61 -23.13
C TRP A 341 -10.55 29.09 -23.64
N GLY A 342 -11.23 28.29 -24.47
CA GLY A 342 -12.55 28.64 -25.00
C GLY A 342 -12.54 29.73 -26.07
N VAL A 343 -11.37 30.01 -26.67
CA VAL A 343 -11.22 30.94 -27.80
C VAL A 343 -10.72 30.17 -29.01
N ASP A 344 -11.44 30.26 -30.13
CA ASP A 344 -10.93 29.84 -31.44
C ASP A 344 -9.91 30.88 -31.94
N ILE A 345 -8.65 30.71 -31.54
CA ILE A 345 -7.55 31.59 -31.94
C ILE A 345 -7.13 31.23 -33.37
N GLU A 346 -7.95 31.69 -34.32
CA GLU A 346 -7.81 31.41 -35.74
C GLU A 346 -6.36 31.56 -36.24
N ARG A 347 -5.93 30.54 -36.99
CA ARG A 347 -4.80 30.57 -37.95
C ARG A 347 -3.38 30.82 -37.38
N ARG A 348 -3.20 31.50 -36.25
CA ARG A 348 -1.88 31.66 -35.62
C ARG A 348 -1.40 30.37 -34.97
N LEU A 349 -2.24 29.68 -34.20
CA LEU A 349 -1.87 28.43 -33.53
C LEU A 349 -1.46 27.33 -34.52
N LYS A 350 -2.14 27.25 -35.67
CA LYS A 350 -1.84 26.27 -36.75
C LYS A 350 -0.57 26.60 -37.55
N ASN A 351 -0.07 27.83 -37.46
CA ASN A 351 1.18 28.25 -38.11
C ASN A 351 2.41 28.07 -37.20
N ASP A 352 2.23 27.87 -35.89
CA ASP A 352 3.29 27.50 -34.95
C ASP A 352 2.93 26.20 -34.19
N PRO A 353 2.92 25.06 -34.88
CA PRO A 353 2.66 23.77 -34.24
C PRO A 353 3.76 23.38 -33.23
N MET A 354 4.89 24.09 -33.21
CA MET A 354 6.01 23.80 -32.32
C MET A 354 5.81 24.37 -30.91
N HIS A 355 4.90 25.33 -30.71
CA HIS A 355 4.50 25.81 -29.38
C HIS A 355 3.08 25.44 -28.95
N PHE A 356 2.21 25.04 -29.89
CA PHE A 356 0.77 24.87 -29.61
C PHE A 356 0.18 23.48 -29.93
N ALA A 357 1.00 22.47 -30.27
CA ALA A 357 0.52 21.11 -30.46
C ALA A 357 0.27 20.36 -29.13
N ASP A 358 -0.97 19.96 -28.87
CA ASP A 358 -1.30 19.04 -27.78
C ASP A 358 -0.92 17.60 -28.18
N CYS A 359 0.25 17.17 -27.72
CA CYS A 359 0.78 15.81 -27.87
C CYS A 359 0.57 14.93 -26.62
N LEU A 360 -0.43 15.26 -25.79
CA LEU A 360 -0.76 14.57 -24.53
C LEU A 360 -2.15 13.92 -24.57
N HIS A 361 -3.17 14.70 -24.92
CA HIS A 361 -4.55 14.22 -24.97
C HIS A 361 -4.83 13.48 -26.28
N TRP A 362 -5.97 12.82 -26.40
CA TRP A 362 -6.30 11.92 -27.49
C TRP A 362 -7.58 12.33 -28.21
N CYS A 363 -7.58 12.29 -29.54
CA CYS A 363 -8.79 12.45 -30.34
C CYS A 363 -9.82 11.37 -29.98
N LEU A 364 -11.11 11.71 -30.08
CA LEU A 364 -12.23 10.82 -29.75
C LEU A 364 -13.24 10.73 -30.91
N PRO A 365 -13.46 9.56 -31.52
CA PRO A 365 -12.81 8.28 -31.26
C PRO A 365 -11.30 8.24 -31.54
N GLY A 366 -10.62 7.28 -30.91
CA GLY A 366 -9.17 7.14 -30.96
C GLY A 366 -8.64 6.08 -29.99
N VAL A 367 -7.44 6.29 -29.46
CA VAL A 367 -6.76 5.34 -28.55
C VAL A 367 -7.60 4.93 -27.32
N PRO A 368 -8.39 5.81 -26.67
CA PRO A 368 -9.18 5.44 -25.49
C PRO A 368 -10.28 4.38 -25.73
N ASP A 369 -10.66 4.07 -26.97
CA ASP A 369 -11.86 3.26 -27.23
C ASP A 369 -11.62 1.72 -27.28
N LYS A 370 -10.37 1.26 -27.31
CA LYS A 370 -10.02 -0.10 -27.82
C LYS A 370 -10.84 -1.25 -27.21
N LYS A 371 -11.46 -2.06 -28.10
CA LYS A 371 -12.48 -3.08 -27.79
C LYS A 371 -11.97 -4.51 -27.99
N LYS A 372 -12.51 -5.47 -27.22
CA LYS A 372 -12.16 -6.92 -27.30
C LYS A 372 -12.85 -7.63 -28.47
N THR A 373 -12.07 -8.35 -29.27
CA THR A 373 -12.48 -9.00 -30.54
C THR A 373 -13.40 -10.22 -30.41
N HIS A 374 -13.38 -10.96 -29.29
CA HIS A 374 -14.16 -12.22 -29.16
C HIS A 374 -15.66 -12.04 -28.83
N PHE A 375 -16.14 -10.81 -28.65
CA PHE A 375 -17.53 -10.53 -28.28
C PHE A 375 -18.63 -10.72 -29.38
N PRO A 376 -18.35 -10.94 -30.69
CA PRO A 376 -19.39 -11.23 -31.68
C PRO A 376 -20.05 -12.61 -31.52
N LEU A 377 -19.29 -13.68 -31.25
CA LEU A 377 -19.85 -15.05 -31.31
C LEU A 377 -20.92 -15.29 -30.25
N ILE A 378 -20.64 -14.88 -29.01
CA ILE A 378 -21.59 -14.95 -27.89
C ILE A 378 -22.80 -14.03 -28.15
N ALA A 379 -22.58 -12.87 -28.78
CA ALA A 379 -23.67 -11.98 -29.17
C ALA A 379 -24.58 -12.62 -30.23
N LEU A 380 -24.03 -13.33 -31.22
CA LEU A 380 -24.81 -14.03 -32.25
C LEU A 380 -25.71 -15.10 -31.62
N VAL A 381 -25.17 -15.93 -30.72
CA VAL A 381 -25.95 -16.92 -29.96
C VAL A 381 -27.05 -16.25 -29.13
N PHE A 382 -26.73 -15.14 -28.45
CA PHE A 382 -27.69 -14.40 -27.62
C PHE A 382 -28.77 -13.69 -28.44
N PHE A 383 -28.45 -13.16 -29.63
CA PHE A 383 -29.42 -12.57 -30.55
C PHE A 383 -30.32 -13.63 -31.20
N VAL A 384 -29.80 -14.82 -31.53
CA VAL A 384 -30.63 -15.97 -31.95
C VAL A 384 -31.58 -16.38 -30.82
N PHE A 385 -31.11 -16.43 -29.58
CA PHE A 385 -31.95 -16.75 -28.41
C PHE A 385 -33.03 -15.69 -28.16
N ILE A 386 -32.70 -14.40 -28.27
CA ILE A 386 -33.67 -13.30 -28.19
C ILE A 386 -34.68 -13.38 -29.34
N ALA A 387 -34.25 -13.60 -30.58
CA ALA A 387 -35.14 -13.71 -31.73
C ALA A 387 -36.14 -14.88 -31.58
N LEU A 388 -35.68 -16.04 -31.11
CA LEU A 388 -36.55 -17.18 -30.79
C LEU A 388 -37.52 -16.87 -29.64
N THR A 389 -37.07 -16.13 -28.62
CA THR A 389 -37.92 -15.73 -27.47
C THR A 389 -38.95 -14.68 -27.87
N VAL A 390 -38.61 -13.75 -28.77
CA VAL A 390 -39.54 -12.75 -29.32
C VAL A 390 -40.60 -13.43 -30.20
N LEU A 391 -40.19 -14.32 -31.12
CA LEU A 391 -41.13 -15.09 -31.95
C LEU A 391 -42.08 -15.95 -31.09
N TYR A 392 -41.57 -16.56 -30.01
CA TYR A 392 -42.38 -17.32 -29.05
C TYR A 392 -43.38 -16.44 -28.28
N ASN A 393 -43.00 -15.20 -27.94
CA ASN A 393 -43.89 -14.27 -27.24
C ASN A 393 -44.90 -13.59 -28.18
N GLU A 394 -44.55 -13.27 -29.43
CA GLU A 394 -45.51 -12.77 -30.42
C GLU A 394 -46.61 -13.80 -30.70
N SER A 395 -46.29 -15.10 -30.71
CA SER A 395 -47.31 -16.17 -30.79
C SER A 395 -48.22 -16.30 -29.56
N ASN A 396 -47.94 -15.61 -28.45
CA ASN A 396 -48.74 -15.62 -27.22
C ASN A 396 -49.49 -14.30 -26.93
N ILE A 397 -49.23 -13.21 -27.68
CA ILE A 397 -49.87 -11.90 -27.46
C ILE A 397 -50.88 -11.60 -28.59
N GLN A 398 -51.85 -12.51 -28.75
CA GLN A 398 -53.12 -12.27 -29.49
C GLN A 398 -54.34 -12.81 -28.70
N GLY A 399 -54.29 -12.78 -27.37
CA GLY A 399 -55.38 -13.20 -26.50
C GLY A 399 -55.64 -12.20 -25.37
N ILE A 400 -56.91 -12.08 -24.99
CA ILE A 400 -57.45 -11.36 -23.82
C ILE A 400 -57.39 -9.82 -23.93
N HIS A 401 -58.45 -9.25 -24.53
CA HIS A 401 -58.91 -7.89 -24.25
C HIS A 401 -60.41 -7.76 -24.55
N THR A 402 -61.27 -7.92 -23.53
CA THR A 402 -62.71 -7.59 -23.49
C THR A 402 -63.19 -7.58 -22.03
N ASP A 403 -63.70 -6.43 -21.56
CA ASP A 403 -64.97 -6.20 -20.81
C ASP A 403 -65.20 -6.94 -19.45
N ASP A 404 -66.02 -6.54 -18.45
CA ASP A 404 -66.77 -5.33 -18.02
C ASP A 404 -67.37 -5.65 -16.61
N ASP A 405 -67.90 -4.77 -15.75
CA ASP A 405 -67.74 -3.34 -15.40
C ASP A 405 -68.54 -3.05 -14.08
N ASN A 406 -68.38 -1.86 -13.46
CA ASN A 406 -69.13 -1.28 -12.32
C ASN A 406 -68.90 -1.84 -10.88
N GLY A 407 -69.00 -0.96 -9.87
CA GLY A 407 -68.98 -1.33 -8.44
C GLY A 407 -68.75 -0.18 -7.43
N ASP A 408 -69.81 0.54 -7.06
CA ASP A 408 -69.82 1.71 -6.16
C ASP A 408 -69.44 1.43 -4.67
N ARG A 409 -69.07 2.51 -3.93
CA ARG A 409 -69.17 2.79 -2.46
C ARG A 409 -67.89 3.20 -1.69
N ARG A 410 -68.14 4.08 -0.71
CA ARG A 410 -67.29 4.66 0.37
C ARG A 410 -67.99 4.39 1.73
N PRO A 411 -67.44 4.78 2.91
CA PRO A 411 -66.03 4.93 3.35
C PRO A 411 -65.76 4.31 4.75
N SER A 412 -64.51 4.32 5.24
CA SER A 412 -64.23 4.39 6.69
C SER A 412 -62.86 5.00 7.06
N THR A 413 -62.97 6.23 7.56
CA THR A 413 -62.21 6.94 8.62
C THR A 413 -61.14 6.16 9.43
N LEU A 414 -59.97 6.79 9.62
CA LEU A 414 -59.61 7.39 10.92
C LEU A 414 -58.45 8.41 10.82
N GLN A 415 -58.31 9.26 11.84
CA GLN A 415 -57.38 10.40 11.90
C GLN A 415 -56.22 10.12 12.87
N GLY A 416 -55.12 10.89 12.76
CA GLY A 416 -54.09 10.97 13.80
C GLY A 416 -52.85 11.74 13.33
N GLY A 417 -52.60 12.92 13.91
CA GLY A 417 -51.43 13.72 13.55
C GLY A 417 -50.93 14.62 14.68
N SER A 418 -49.60 14.65 14.84
CA SER A 418 -48.80 15.67 15.53
C SER A 418 -47.32 15.36 15.22
N SER A 419 -46.56 16.30 14.63
CA SER A 419 -45.88 17.42 15.28
C SER A 419 -44.80 16.97 16.27
N LEU A 420 -43.53 17.03 15.84
CA LEU A 420 -42.36 17.01 16.71
C LEU A 420 -41.70 18.39 16.70
N LYS A 421 -41.28 18.87 17.88
CA LYS A 421 -40.75 20.22 18.07
C LYS A 421 -39.22 20.27 17.95
N SER A 422 -38.69 21.42 17.54
CA SER A 422 -37.27 21.74 17.64
C SER A 422 -36.85 22.03 19.09
N ALA A 423 -35.58 21.78 19.40
CA ALA A 423 -34.90 22.13 20.65
C ALA A 423 -33.47 22.63 20.33
N PRO A 424 -32.84 23.45 21.20
CA PRO A 424 -31.95 24.51 20.72
C PRO A 424 -30.45 24.18 20.73
N ALA A 425 -29.67 25.04 20.05
CA ALA A 425 -28.22 25.03 20.06
C ALA A 425 -27.62 25.43 21.43
N GLN A 426 -26.40 24.96 21.70
CA GLN A 426 -25.56 25.43 22.82
C GLN A 426 -24.19 25.88 22.31
N ASN A 427 -23.70 27.01 22.82
CA ASN A 427 -22.34 27.49 22.55
C ASN A 427 -21.32 26.69 23.34
N LEU A 428 -20.23 26.26 22.69
CA LEU A 428 -19.05 25.70 23.34
C LEU A 428 -17.79 26.42 22.86
N ASN A 429 -17.31 27.37 23.66
CA ASN A 429 -15.96 27.90 23.53
C ASN A 429 -14.95 26.78 23.88
N LEU A 430 -14.25 26.24 22.89
CA LEU A 430 -13.09 25.37 23.13
C LEU A 430 -11.79 26.16 22.93
N SER A 431 -10.90 26.07 23.92
CA SER A 431 -9.57 26.66 23.88
C SER A 431 -8.65 25.94 22.88
N LYS A 432 -7.69 26.69 22.33
CA LYS A 432 -6.64 26.14 21.46
C LYS A 432 -5.88 25.01 22.16
N LYS A 433 -5.91 23.80 21.59
CA LYS A 433 -4.90 22.75 21.79
C LYS A 433 -4.58 22.12 20.43
N SER A 434 -3.28 21.99 20.16
CA SER A 434 -2.74 21.44 18.92
C SER A 434 -3.08 19.96 18.73
N PRO A 435 -2.90 19.38 17.52
CA PRO A 435 -3.15 17.96 17.27
C PRO A 435 -2.27 17.07 18.15
N VAL A 436 -2.89 16.35 19.08
CA VAL A 436 -2.16 15.49 20.02
C VAL A 436 -1.81 14.18 19.31
N GLY A 437 -0.56 13.75 19.42
CA GLY A 437 -0.16 12.38 19.07
C GLY A 437 -0.83 11.35 19.98
N LEU A 438 -0.50 10.07 19.84
CA LEU A 438 -0.85 9.12 20.89
C LEU A 438 -0.17 9.54 22.20
N ASP A 439 -0.95 9.56 23.27
CA ASP A 439 -0.53 9.88 24.63
C ASP A 439 -0.95 8.76 25.59
N LYS A 440 -0.42 8.78 26.82
CA LYS A 440 -0.74 7.78 27.85
C LYS A 440 -2.21 7.78 28.31
N PHE A 441 -2.97 8.83 27.98
CA PHE A 441 -4.40 8.95 28.30
C PHE A 441 -5.31 8.41 27.19
N SER A 442 -4.74 8.14 26.00
CA SER A 442 -5.44 7.61 24.84
C SER A 442 -6.02 6.22 25.13
N LYS A 443 -7.33 6.08 24.91
CA LYS A 443 -8.10 4.84 25.15
C LYS A 443 -9.03 4.55 23.98
N CYS A 444 -9.30 3.27 23.77
CA CYS A 444 -10.26 2.78 22.79
C CYS A 444 -11.69 2.89 23.37
N ALA A 445 -12.65 3.41 22.60
CA ALA A 445 -14.06 3.45 22.99
C ALA A 445 -14.74 2.08 22.86
N SER A 446 -14.27 1.27 21.90
CA SER A 446 -14.53 -0.17 21.84
C SER A 446 -13.36 -0.89 21.17
N THR A 447 -13.34 -2.22 21.22
CA THR A 447 -12.28 -3.05 20.63
C THR A 447 -12.92 -4.19 19.84
N VAL A 448 -12.44 -4.45 18.62
CA VAL A 448 -12.86 -5.55 17.75
C VAL A 448 -11.66 -6.38 17.32
N SER A 449 -11.85 -7.66 16.99
CA SER A 449 -10.77 -8.50 16.46
C SER A 449 -10.27 -7.99 15.10
N TYR A 450 -8.95 -8.01 14.87
CA TYR A 450 -8.35 -7.61 13.60
C TYR A 450 -8.73 -8.57 12.46
N GLY A 451 -9.57 -8.10 11.53
CA GLY A 451 -10.08 -8.88 10.39
C GLY A 451 -9.02 -9.36 9.38
N GLY A 452 -7.78 -8.86 9.48
CA GLY A 452 -6.60 -9.45 8.86
C GLY A 452 -6.22 -8.91 7.49
N ARG A 453 -5.15 -8.11 7.44
CA ARG A 453 -4.07 -8.41 6.49
C ARG A 453 -3.35 -9.65 7.03
N ARG A 454 -3.19 -10.71 6.23
CA ARG A 454 -2.37 -11.88 6.61
C ARG A 454 -0.96 -11.70 6.07
N GLY A 455 0.05 -11.74 6.95
CA GLY A 455 1.44 -11.88 6.53
C GLY A 455 1.61 -13.13 5.66
N VAL A 456 2.13 -12.98 4.45
CA VAL A 456 2.25 -14.09 3.50
C VAL A 456 3.37 -15.03 3.95
N SER A 457 2.97 -16.16 4.54
CA SER A 457 3.81 -17.34 4.73
C SER A 457 3.85 -18.15 3.43
N GLY A 458 4.59 -17.63 2.45
CA GLY A 458 4.84 -18.29 1.17
C GLY A 458 6.17 -19.03 1.19
N VAL A 459 6.16 -20.32 1.48
CA VAL A 459 7.38 -21.13 1.46
C VAL A 459 7.84 -21.36 0.01
N ASN A 460 8.99 -20.80 -0.34
CA ASN A 460 9.78 -21.22 -1.50
C ASN A 460 11.21 -21.54 -1.02
N LYS A 461 11.67 -22.77 -1.21
CA LYS A 461 13.07 -23.15 -0.97
C LYS A 461 13.95 -22.54 -2.07
N ALA A 462 14.50 -21.35 -1.81
CA ALA A 462 15.56 -20.77 -2.62
C ALA A 462 16.91 -21.41 -2.25
N VAL A 463 17.19 -22.60 -2.78
CA VAL A 463 18.55 -23.15 -2.77
C VAL A 463 19.36 -22.43 -3.85
N PHE A 464 20.25 -21.52 -3.43
CA PHE A 464 21.27 -20.96 -4.31
C PHE A 464 22.65 -21.48 -3.91
N GLY A 465 23.38 -22.00 -4.89
CA GLY A 465 24.71 -22.57 -4.69
C GLY A 465 25.74 -21.52 -4.25
N GLY A 466 26.83 -22.01 -3.65
CA GLY A 466 27.81 -21.15 -3.01
C GLY A 466 28.46 -20.13 -3.94
N ARG A 467 28.60 -18.90 -3.44
CA ARG A 467 29.77 -18.08 -3.77
C ARG A 467 30.93 -18.57 -2.92
N THR A 468 32.13 -18.56 -3.49
CA THR A 468 33.37 -19.04 -2.86
C THR A 468 33.59 -18.42 -1.48
N GLU A 469 33.94 -19.24 -0.50
CA GLU A 469 34.37 -18.78 0.81
C GLU A 469 35.65 -17.94 0.67
N VAL A 470 35.53 -16.65 1.01
CA VAL A 470 36.62 -15.94 1.68
C VAL A 470 36.33 -16.11 3.17
N GLU A 471 37.33 -16.52 3.96
CA GLU A 471 37.16 -16.77 5.40
C GLU A 471 36.75 -15.49 6.15
N SER A 472 35.45 -15.24 6.26
CA SER A 472 34.88 -14.09 6.97
C SER A 472 34.38 -14.52 8.34
N CYS A 473 35.03 -14.02 9.40
CA CYS A 473 34.69 -14.39 10.77
C CYS A 473 33.26 -13.98 11.16
N ASN A 474 32.45 -14.96 11.59
CA ASN A 474 31.13 -14.69 12.14
C ASN A 474 31.27 -14.25 13.61
N LEU A 475 31.31 -12.93 13.83
CA LEU A 475 31.43 -12.32 15.17
C LEU A 475 30.36 -12.79 16.17
N PHE A 476 29.21 -13.28 15.69
CA PHE A 476 28.06 -13.68 16.51
C PHE A 476 28.00 -15.20 16.81
N SER A 477 28.92 -15.99 16.27
CA SER A 477 29.05 -17.43 16.57
C SER A 477 30.36 -17.70 17.29
N GLY A 478 30.32 -18.42 18.42
CA GLY A 478 31.43 -18.46 19.35
C GLY A 478 31.04 -19.04 20.71
N LYS A 479 31.77 -18.61 21.76
CA LYS A 479 31.53 -19.02 23.15
C LYS A 479 31.86 -17.90 24.13
N TRP A 480 31.30 -17.98 25.33
CA TRP A 480 31.79 -17.20 26.47
C TRP A 480 33.09 -17.78 27.02
N VAL A 481 33.97 -16.90 27.50
CA VAL A 481 35.26 -17.22 28.12
C VAL A 481 35.41 -16.37 29.38
N PHE A 482 35.84 -16.99 30.48
CA PHE A 482 36.11 -16.29 31.74
C PHE A 482 37.49 -15.62 31.67
N ASP A 483 37.54 -14.32 31.96
CA ASP A 483 38.71 -13.45 31.85
C ASP A 483 38.65 -12.36 32.93
N ASN A 484 39.00 -12.72 34.16
CA ASN A 484 39.08 -11.81 35.31
C ASN A 484 40.38 -10.97 35.34
N ILE A 485 41.09 -10.88 34.21
CA ILE A 485 42.30 -10.07 34.04
C ILE A 485 41.98 -8.85 33.16
N SER A 486 41.13 -9.04 32.14
CA SER A 486 40.80 -8.01 31.15
C SER A 486 39.41 -7.40 31.31
N TYR A 487 38.53 -8.02 32.10
CA TYR A 487 37.14 -7.60 32.33
C TYR A 487 36.87 -7.42 33.84
N PRO A 488 35.81 -6.67 34.22
CA PRO A 488 34.97 -5.82 33.36
C PRO A 488 35.76 -4.64 32.77
N LEU A 489 35.24 -4.03 31.71
CA LEU A 489 35.90 -2.91 31.02
C LEU A 489 35.85 -1.58 31.80
N TYR A 490 35.03 -1.52 32.86
CA TYR A 490 34.91 -0.44 33.83
C TYR A 490 34.28 -0.98 35.13
N ASN A 491 34.48 -0.32 36.28
CA ASN A 491 33.76 -0.69 37.51
C ASN A 491 32.40 0.05 37.58
N GLU A 492 31.39 -0.59 38.17
CA GLU A 492 30.04 -0.01 38.35
C GLU A 492 30.07 1.37 39.05
N SER A 493 30.96 1.53 40.03
CA SER A 493 31.21 2.77 40.80
C SER A 493 31.68 3.95 39.94
N ASP A 494 32.37 3.67 38.84
CA ASP A 494 33.16 4.67 38.11
C ASP A 494 32.33 5.36 37.01
N CYS A 495 31.09 4.89 36.78
CA CYS A 495 30.16 5.41 35.80
C CYS A 495 29.09 6.30 36.45
N PRO A 496 29.19 7.65 36.37
CA PRO A 496 28.21 8.55 36.96
C PRO A 496 26.85 8.58 36.22
N TYR A 497 26.76 7.91 35.06
CA TYR A 497 25.53 7.75 34.27
C TYR A 497 24.81 6.42 34.53
N MET A 498 25.31 5.62 35.49
CA MET A 498 24.75 4.33 35.84
C MET A 498 23.31 4.44 36.37
N SER A 499 22.43 3.54 35.93
CA SER A 499 21.04 3.49 36.43
C SER A 499 20.91 2.52 37.60
N ASP A 500 20.23 2.96 38.67
CA ASP A 500 19.79 2.13 39.80
C ASP A 500 19.01 0.84 39.38
N GLN A 501 18.52 0.77 38.13
CA GLN A 501 17.84 -0.41 37.60
C GLN A 501 18.80 -1.52 37.12
N LEU A 502 20.09 -1.20 36.95
CA LEU A 502 21.14 -2.04 36.34
C LEU A 502 22.41 -2.12 37.23
N ALA A 503 22.51 -1.25 38.25
CA ALA A 503 23.60 -1.16 39.23
C ALA A 503 23.50 -2.26 40.30
N CYS A 504 23.88 -3.49 39.92
CA CYS A 504 23.65 -4.68 40.74
C CYS A 504 24.52 -4.73 42.00
N GLY A 505 25.78 -4.27 41.95
CA GLY A 505 26.67 -4.20 43.12
C GLY A 505 26.17 -3.19 44.15
N LYS A 506 25.77 -1.98 43.71
CA LYS A 506 25.13 -0.94 44.51
C LYS A 506 23.84 -1.41 45.18
N HIS A 507 23.10 -2.31 44.52
CA HIS A 507 21.89 -2.93 45.06
C HIS A 507 22.14 -4.29 45.74
N GLY A 508 23.38 -4.59 46.11
CA GLY A 508 23.74 -5.64 47.05
C GLY A 508 24.02 -7.02 46.47
N ARG A 509 24.25 -7.13 45.15
CA ARG A 509 24.61 -8.42 44.52
C ARG A 509 25.98 -8.90 45.04
N PRO A 510 26.06 -10.07 45.71
CA PRO A 510 27.31 -10.53 46.34
C PRO A 510 28.24 -11.24 45.35
N ASP A 511 27.71 -11.80 44.26
CA ASP A 511 28.47 -12.48 43.23
C ASP A 511 28.81 -11.52 42.08
N LEU A 512 30.10 -11.25 41.88
CA LEU A 512 30.59 -10.41 40.78
C LEU A 512 31.07 -11.23 39.57
N ARG A 513 30.96 -12.57 39.63
CA ARG A 513 31.53 -13.48 38.62
C ARG A 513 30.95 -13.27 37.21
N TYR A 514 29.69 -12.85 37.11
CA TYR A 514 29.03 -12.52 35.84
C TYR A 514 29.74 -11.39 35.05
N GLN A 515 30.50 -10.51 35.73
CA GLN A 515 31.21 -9.38 35.11
C GLN A 515 32.49 -9.79 34.36
N PHE A 516 33.07 -10.95 34.71
CA PHE A 516 34.36 -11.43 34.16
C PHE A 516 34.21 -12.31 32.92
N TRP A 517 33.04 -12.33 32.28
CA TRP A 517 32.76 -13.15 31.12
C TRP A 517 32.82 -12.33 29.84
N ARG A 518 33.72 -12.69 28.92
CA ARG A 518 33.87 -12.08 27.60
C ARG A 518 33.44 -13.02 26.48
N TRP A 519 33.07 -12.46 25.34
CA TRP A 519 32.75 -13.24 24.14
C TRP A 519 34.00 -13.57 23.34
N GLN A 520 34.04 -14.77 22.75
CA GLN A 520 35.08 -15.24 21.85
C GLN A 520 34.42 -15.82 20.59
N PRO A 521 34.46 -15.10 19.46
CA PRO A 521 34.03 -15.64 18.18
C PRO A 521 34.81 -16.89 17.77
N GLN A 522 34.19 -17.73 16.95
CA GLN A 522 34.84 -18.86 16.30
C GLN A 522 35.52 -18.38 15.01
N GLY A 523 36.82 -18.68 14.87
CA GLY A 523 37.61 -18.33 13.68
C GLY A 523 38.33 -16.98 13.74
N CYS A 524 38.04 -16.11 14.72
CA CYS A 524 38.84 -14.90 14.95
C CYS A 524 38.81 -14.43 16.42
N ASN A 525 39.65 -13.43 16.71
CA ASN A 525 39.62 -12.68 17.96
C ASN A 525 38.93 -11.33 17.73
N LEU A 526 38.16 -10.85 18.71
CA LEU A 526 37.70 -9.46 18.74
C LEU A 526 38.91 -8.54 18.91
N LYS A 527 38.89 -7.37 18.27
CA LYS A 527 39.78 -6.27 18.64
C LYS A 527 39.38 -5.77 20.01
N ARG A 528 40.34 -5.70 20.95
CA ARG A 528 40.15 -5.19 22.32
C ARG A 528 39.49 -3.80 22.28
N TRP A 529 38.53 -3.57 23.16
CA TRP A 529 37.91 -2.26 23.36
C TRP A 529 38.94 -1.15 23.59
N ASP A 530 38.81 -0.06 22.86
CA ASP A 530 39.51 1.21 23.10
C ASP A 530 38.50 2.36 23.00
N ALA A 531 38.27 3.04 24.13
CA ALA A 531 37.32 4.15 24.22
C ALA A 531 37.75 5.38 23.39
N ARG A 532 39.06 5.63 23.23
CA ARG A 532 39.57 6.73 22.40
C ARG A 532 39.37 6.42 20.93
N GLU A 533 39.66 5.20 20.49
CA GLU A 533 39.38 4.79 19.10
C GLU A 533 37.89 4.85 18.79
N MET A 534 37.03 4.40 19.71
CA MET A 534 35.58 4.52 19.52
C MET A 534 35.15 5.99 19.44
N TRP A 535 35.69 6.88 20.27
CA TRP A 535 35.43 8.32 20.12
C TRP A 535 35.97 8.91 18.81
N GLU A 536 37.10 8.45 18.27
CA GLU A 536 37.57 8.84 16.93
C GLU A 536 36.63 8.32 15.82
N LYS A 537 36.13 7.07 15.92
CA LYS A 537 35.09 6.55 15.03
C LYS A 537 33.81 7.41 15.08
N LEU A 538 33.51 8.01 16.23
CA LEU A 538 32.37 8.91 16.45
C LEU A 538 32.67 10.41 16.23
N ARG A 539 33.91 10.81 15.90
CA ARG A 539 34.30 12.23 15.80
C ARG A 539 33.42 12.97 14.78
N GLY A 540 32.77 14.04 15.24
CA GLY A 540 31.85 14.86 14.44
C GLY A 540 30.50 14.21 14.11
N LYS A 541 30.14 13.09 14.75
CA LYS A 541 28.94 12.29 14.44
C LYS A 541 27.98 12.15 15.62
N ARG A 542 26.76 11.74 15.30
CA ARG A 542 25.71 11.35 16.24
C ARG A 542 25.47 9.84 16.18
N LEU A 543 25.76 9.14 17.27
CA LEU A 543 25.33 7.77 17.53
C LEU A 543 24.01 7.81 18.29
N MET A 544 22.93 7.23 17.76
CA MET A 544 21.63 7.20 18.42
C MET A 544 21.11 5.76 18.57
N PHE A 545 20.88 5.36 19.81
CA PHE A 545 20.12 4.17 20.16
C PHE A 545 18.62 4.51 20.15
N VAL A 546 17.80 3.65 19.54
CA VAL A 546 16.36 3.86 19.38
C VAL A 546 15.62 2.58 19.77
N GLY A 547 14.71 2.63 20.73
CA GLY A 547 13.90 1.44 21.05
C GLY A 547 13.38 1.37 22.49
N ASP A 548 13.39 0.16 23.03
CA ASP A 548 12.82 -0.20 24.33
C ASP A 548 13.84 -0.13 25.49
N SER A 549 13.46 -0.64 26.67
CA SER A 549 14.28 -0.57 27.88
C SER A 549 15.58 -1.37 27.82
N LEU A 550 15.72 -2.33 26.90
CA LEU A 550 16.95 -3.07 26.68
C LEU A 550 17.97 -2.24 25.90
N ASN A 551 17.51 -1.52 24.86
CA ASN A 551 18.38 -0.63 24.09
C ASN A 551 18.83 0.58 24.93
N ARG A 552 17.99 1.02 25.89
CA ARG A 552 18.41 1.99 26.93
C ARG A 552 19.52 1.42 27.82
N GLY A 553 19.47 0.13 28.17
CA GLY A 553 20.55 -0.55 28.89
C GLY A 553 21.85 -0.60 28.08
N GLN A 554 21.76 -0.90 26.79
CA GLN A 554 22.91 -0.87 25.89
C GLN A 554 23.49 0.55 25.72
N TRP A 555 22.65 1.58 25.67
CA TRP A 555 23.10 2.98 25.66
C TRP A 555 23.80 3.38 26.98
N ILE A 556 23.29 3.00 28.15
CA ILE A 556 23.95 3.26 29.44
C ILE A 556 25.33 2.57 29.50
N SER A 557 25.42 1.32 29.05
CA SER A 557 26.69 0.61 28.87
C SER A 557 27.66 1.40 27.99
N MET A 558 27.21 1.87 26.81
CA MET A 558 28.02 2.69 25.90
C MET A 558 28.51 3.98 26.57
N LEU A 559 27.68 4.65 27.38
CA LEU A 559 28.14 5.82 28.16
C LEU A 559 29.21 5.44 29.19
N CYS A 560 29.03 4.34 29.92
CA CYS A 560 30.01 3.90 30.92
C CYS A 560 31.36 3.50 30.30
N LEU A 561 31.33 2.79 29.17
CA LEU A 561 32.50 2.39 28.37
C LEU A 561 33.28 3.58 27.77
N LEU A 562 32.62 4.73 27.57
CA LEU A 562 33.18 5.88 26.86
C LEU A 562 33.51 7.09 27.74
N GLN A 563 32.82 7.30 28.86
CA GLN A 563 32.92 8.54 29.62
C GLN A 563 34.30 8.79 30.25
N SER A 564 35.02 7.74 30.65
CA SER A 564 36.24 7.84 31.46
C SER A 564 37.41 8.56 30.75
N VAL A 565 37.41 8.60 29.41
CA VAL A 565 38.44 9.29 28.62
C VAL A 565 38.09 10.74 28.26
N ILE A 566 36.91 11.22 28.66
CA ILE A 566 36.46 12.62 28.47
C ILE A 566 36.49 13.37 29.81
N PRO A 567 37.16 14.53 29.91
CA PRO A 567 37.15 15.38 31.10
C PRO A 567 35.73 15.73 31.57
N SER A 568 35.55 15.92 32.89
CA SER A 568 34.23 16.17 33.49
C SER A 568 33.61 17.50 33.09
N ASP A 569 34.42 18.50 32.73
CA ASP A 569 34.01 19.78 32.14
C ASP A 569 33.76 19.71 30.63
N LYS A 570 34.22 18.64 29.95
CA LYS A 570 34.12 18.42 28.49
C LYS A 570 33.02 17.45 28.07
N ARG A 571 32.12 17.15 29.00
CA ARG A 571 30.98 16.26 28.78
C ARG A 571 29.71 16.79 29.42
N SER A 572 28.59 16.65 28.72
CA SER A 572 27.27 17.02 29.22
C SER A 572 26.23 15.97 28.86
N ILE A 573 25.15 15.91 29.64
CA ILE A 573 23.99 15.07 29.35
C ILE A 573 22.71 15.89 29.57
N THR A 574 21.73 15.75 28.68
CA THR A 574 20.41 16.36 28.88
C THR A 574 19.65 15.67 30.01
N PRO A 575 18.66 16.32 30.64
CA PRO A 575 17.68 15.62 31.48
C PRO A 575 17.04 14.44 30.76
N ASN A 576 16.68 13.39 31.50
CA ASN A 576 16.00 12.21 30.98
C ASN A 576 14.65 12.60 30.35
N SER A 577 14.49 12.36 29.04
CA SER A 577 13.29 12.69 28.27
C SER A 577 13.04 11.67 27.15
N GLU A 578 12.03 11.89 26.29
CA GLU A 578 11.81 11.08 25.06
C GLU A 578 13.10 10.97 24.22
N LEU A 579 13.92 12.03 24.18
CA LEU A 579 15.28 12.02 23.63
C LEU A 579 16.27 12.46 24.73
N THR A 580 17.28 11.64 25.00
CA THR A 580 18.37 11.96 25.93
C THR A 580 19.70 11.98 25.18
N ILE A 581 20.45 13.07 25.29
CA ILE A 581 21.68 13.33 24.53
C ILE A 581 22.85 13.44 25.50
N PHE A 582 23.81 12.52 25.43
CA PHE A 582 25.16 12.73 25.96
C PHE A 582 26.03 13.37 24.86
N ARG A 583 26.88 14.33 25.22
CA ARG A 583 27.78 15.04 24.31
C ARG A 583 29.20 15.08 24.86
N ALA A 584 30.18 14.81 24.01
CA ALA A 584 31.61 15.01 24.27
C ALA A 584 32.13 16.18 23.40
N GLU A 585 32.67 17.23 24.03
CA GLU A 585 33.10 18.44 23.32
C GLU A 585 34.33 18.20 22.44
N ASP A 586 35.35 17.55 22.98
CA ASP A 586 36.67 17.35 22.34
C ASP A 586 36.61 16.51 21.05
N TYR A 587 35.52 15.77 20.86
CA TYR A 587 35.23 14.96 19.67
C TYR A 587 34.09 15.54 18.81
N ASN A 588 33.43 16.61 19.25
CA ASN A 588 32.20 17.15 18.67
C ASN A 588 31.15 16.05 18.38
N ALA A 589 31.00 15.11 19.32
CA ALA A 589 30.25 13.87 19.12
C ALA A 589 29.12 13.73 20.14
N THR A 590 28.08 12.95 19.78
CA THR A 590 26.98 12.62 20.70
C THR A 590 26.67 11.13 20.73
N VAL A 591 26.21 10.68 21.90
CA VAL A 591 25.71 9.32 22.15
C VAL A 591 24.32 9.45 22.77
N GLU A 592 23.31 9.20 21.94
CA GLU A 592 21.92 9.58 22.18
C GLU A 592 21.03 8.35 22.38
N PHE A 593 19.94 8.53 23.14
CA PHE A 593 18.90 7.53 23.29
C PHE A 593 17.52 8.15 23.01
N LEU A 594 16.78 7.58 22.06
CA LEU A 594 15.38 7.88 21.81
C LEU A 594 14.49 6.74 22.32
N TRP A 595 13.56 7.08 23.22
CA TRP A 595 12.48 6.19 23.64
C TRP A 595 11.47 6.04 22.51
N ALA A 596 11.53 4.90 21.81
CA ALA A 596 10.57 4.54 20.76
C ALA A 596 10.33 3.01 20.84
N PRO A 597 9.75 2.51 21.95
CA PRO A 597 9.78 1.10 22.33
C PRO A 597 9.06 0.16 21.35
N LEU A 598 8.08 0.67 20.61
CA LEU A 598 7.35 -0.04 19.55
C LEU A 598 7.71 0.47 18.14
N VAL A 599 8.77 1.30 18.03
CA VAL A 599 9.30 2.00 16.84
C VAL A 599 8.32 3.01 16.20
N VAL A 600 7.08 2.59 15.95
CA VAL A 600 5.96 3.46 15.54
C VAL A 600 5.36 4.20 16.73
N GLU A 601 4.60 5.26 16.45
CA GLU A 601 3.87 6.06 17.42
C GLU A 601 2.89 5.20 18.25
N SER A 602 2.94 5.34 19.57
CA SER A 602 2.17 4.56 20.54
C SER A 602 1.68 5.36 21.74
N ASN A 603 0.69 4.86 22.47
CA ASN A 603 0.29 5.45 23.75
C ASN A 603 1.38 5.32 24.84
N SER A 604 2.43 4.54 24.57
CA SER A 604 3.49 4.19 25.50
C SER A 604 4.81 4.93 25.22
N ASP A 605 4.77 5.99 24.39
CA ASP A 605 5.93 6.82 24.00
C ASP A 605 6.38 7.81 25.11
N ASP A 606 5.74 7.79 26.29
CA ASP A 606 6.20 8.53 27.47
C ASP A 606 7.38 7.78 28.14
N ALA A 607 8.58 8.37 28.08
CA ALA A 607 9.80 7.74 28.61
C ALA A 607 9.78 7.45 30.12
N VAL A 608 8.83 8.03 30.87
CA VAL A 608 8.66 7.84 32.32
C VAL A 608 7.38 7.05 32.64
N GLU A 609 6.22 7.46 32.09
CA GLU A 609 4.90 6.90 32.42
C GLU A 609 4.30 6.04 31.29
N HIS A 610 5.00 4.94 30.95
CA HIS A 610 4.61 3.96 29.92
C HIS A 610 4.04 2.64 30.47
N ARG A 611 3.75 2.58 31.78
CA ARG A 611 3.12 1.42 32.43
C ARG A 611 1.60 1.46 32.24
N LEU A 612 1.14 0.97 31.09
CA LEU A 612 -0.26 0.99 30.69
C LEU A 612 -0.85 -0.42 30.61
N SER A 613 -2.12 -0.58 30.98
CA SER A 613 -2.85 -1.85 30.90
C SER A 613 -3.18 -2.28 29.47
N GLU A 614 -3.17 -1.35 28.52
CA GLU A 614 -3.40 -1.60 27.09
C GLU A 614 -2.36 -0.85 26.27
N ARG A 615 -1.77 -1.52 25.26
CA ARG A 615 -0.84 -0.89 24.31
C ARG A 615 -1.58 -0.55 23.02
N ILE A 616 -1.58 0.73 22.66
CA ILE A 616 -2.20 1.23 21.42
C ILE A 616 -1.09 1.75 20.51
N ILE A 617 -1.08 1.33 19.24
CA ILE A 617 -0.12 1.77 18.22
C ILE A 617 -0.81 2.35 16.99
N ARG A 618 -0.15 3.30 16.32
CA ARG A 618 -0.46 3.72 14.95
C ARG A 618 0.55 3.06 14.00
N PRO A 619 0.29 1.85 13.46
CA PRO A 619 1.28 1.06 12.74
C PRO A 619 1.87 1.72 11.49
N ASN A 620 1.16 2.70 10.88
CA ASN A 620 1.64 3.47 9.73
C ASN A 620 2.25 4.85 10.11
N SER A 621 2.42 5.15 11.41
CA SER A 621 2.92 6.44 11.91
C SER A 621 4.31 6.30 12.52
N ILE A 622 5.34 6.44 11.70
CA ILE A 622 6.75 6.49 12.14
C ILE A 622 7.35 7.89 12.09
N LEU A 623 6.70 8.83 11.38
CA LEU A 623 7.29 10.14 11.03
C LEU A 623 7.60 11.04 12.24
N ARG A 624 6.82 10.93 13.32
CA ARG A 624 7.08 11.66 14.58
C ARG A 624 8.45 11.28 15.13
N HIS A 625 8.70 9.98 15.32
CA HIS A 625 9.99 9.50 15.83
C HIS A 625 11.11 9.68 14.81
N SER A 626 10.85 9.39 13.52
CA SER A 626 11.88 9.50 12.48
C SER A 626 12.40 10.92 12.29
N SER A 627 11.59 11.95 12.55
CA SER A 627 12.04 13.36 12.52
C SER A 627 13.20 13.65 13.48
N LYS A 628 13.37 12.85 14.54
CA LYS A 628 14.45 12.98 15.54
C LYS A 628 15.71 12.19 15.15
N TRP A 629 15.53 11.00 14.57
CA TRP A 629 16.63 10.10 14.19
C TRP A 629 17.12 10.26 12.75
N GLU A 630 16.39 10.95 11.87
CA GLU A 630 16.74 11.12 10.45
C GLU A 630 18.12 11.79 10.25
N GLN A 631 18.52 12.66 11.18
CA GLN A 631 19.79 13.40 11.15
C GLN A 631 20.92 12.79 12.00
N ALA A 632 20.83 11.51 12.38
CA ALA A 632 21.93 10.80 13.04
C ALA A 632 22.73 9.94 12.04
N ASP A 633 24.05 9.88 12.21
CA ASP A 633 24.98 9.19 11.30
C ASP A 633 25.03 7.69 11.56
N ILE A 634 24.83 7.30 12.82
CA ILE A 634 24.80 5.90 13.25
C ILE A 634 23.51 5.67 14.05
N LEU A 635 22.67 4.76 13.57
CA LEU A 635 21.43 4.36 14.24
C LEU A 635 21.53 2.93 14.76
N VAL A 636 21.11 2.69 16.00
CA VAL A 636 21.07 1.36 16.63
C VAL A 636 19.65 1.11 17.13
N PHE A 637 18.85 0.39 16.34
CA PHE A 637 17.46 0.08 16.66
C PHE A 637 17.33 -1.22 17.46
N ASN A 638 16.38 -1.27 18.39
CA ASN A 638 15.75 -2.53 18.83
C ASN A 638 14.23 -2.35 18.92
N SER A 639 13.51 -3.47 18.98
CA SER A 639 12.18 -3.55 19.60
C SER A 639 11.81 -5.02 19.75
N TYR A 640 11.56 -5.51 20.96
CA TYR A 640 11.13 -6.90 21.15
C TYR A 640 10.23 -7.11 22.38
N LEU A 641 10.69 -6.69 23.56
CA LEU A 641 10.15 -7.17 24.85
C LEU A 641 8.63 -6.97 24.96
N TRP A 642 8.14 -5.83 24.48
CA TRP A 642 6.75 -5.43 24.68
C TRP A 642 5.77 -6.17 23.76
N TRP A 643 6.22 -6.67 22.61
CA TRP A 643 5.40 -7.52 21.73
C TRP A 643 5.17 -8.93 22.31
N ARG A 644 6.00 -9.34 23.30
CA ARG A 644 5.82 -10.59 24.06
C ARG A 644 4.79 -10.49 25.18
N GLN A 645 4.35 -9.27 25.54
CA GLN A 645 3.49 -9.04 26.72
C GLN A 645 2.00 -9.31 26.49
N GLY A 646 1.56 -9.48 25.24
CA GLY A 646 0.15 -9.75 24.91
C GLY A 646 -0.26 -9.26 23.51
N PRO A 647 -1.57 -9.15 23.24
CA PRO A 647 -2.06 -8.46 22.06
C PRO A 647 -1.83 -6.94 22.15
N VAL A 648 -1.89 -6.27 21.01
CA VAL A 648 -1.84 -4.80 20.89
C VAL A 648 -3.05 -4.29 20.13
N LYS A 649 -3.42 -3.03 20.39
CA LYS A 649 -4.57 -2.38 19.74
C LYS A 649 -4.08 -1.43 18.64
N LEU A 650 -4.57 -1.65 17.43
CA LEU A 650 -4.28 -0.83 16.26
C LEU A 650 -5.23 0.36 16.21
N LEU A 651 -4.65 1.55 16.08
CA LEU A 651 -5.34 2.80 15.84
C LEU A 651 -5.01 3.34 14.45
N TRP A 652 -6.04 3.52 13.62
CA TRP A 652 -5.91 4.02 12.25
C TRP A 652 -6.35 5.49 12.06
N SER A 653 -7.08 6.09 13.02
CA SER A 653 -7.66 7.43 12.93
C SER A 653 -7.29 8.33 14.13
N ASN A 654 -7.69 9.60 14.07
CA ASN A 654 -7.43 10.65 15.07
C ASN A 654 -8.71 11.19 15.73
N GLU A 655 -9.84 10.51 15.56
CA GLU A 655 -11.13 10.88 16.15
C GLU A 655 -11.18 10.60 17.67
N LYS A 656 -12.28 10.99 18.35
CA LYS A 656 -12.40 10.87 19.83
C LYS A 656 -13.15 9.63 20.33
N ASN A 657 -14.01 9.01 19.52
CA ASN A 657 -14.80 7.84 19.89
C ASN A 657 -14.36 6.62 19.08
N ILE A 658 -13.16 6.10 19.34
CA ILE A 658 -12.46 5.23 18.40
C ILE A 658 -12.73 3.74 18.66
N ILE A 659 -13.11 3.02 17.61
CA ILE A 659 -13.07 1.56 17.57
C ILE A 659 -11.62 1.13 17.24
N CYS A 660 -10.95 0.47 18.18
CA CYS A 660 -9.63 -0.11 17.94
C CYS A 660 -9.73 -1.54 17.42
N GLN A 661 -8.72 -1.98 16.66
CA GLN A 661 -8.63 -3.37 16.18
C GLN A 661 -7.53 -4.11 16.95
N GLU A 662 -7.85 -5.22 17.60
CA GLU A 662 -6.89 -5.98 18.40
C GLU A 662 -6.20 -7.08 17.56
N ILE A 663 -4.87 -7.12 17.64
CA ILE A 663 -4.00 -8.06 16.93
C ILE A 663 -3.00 -8.69 17.92
N SER A 664 -2.49 -9.88 17.62
CA SER A 664 -1.40 -10.47 18.40
C SER A 664 -0.14 -9.59 18.36
N GLY A 665 0.67 -9.60 19.42
CA GLY A 665 1.90 -8.81 19.48
C GLY A 665 2.86 -9.06 18.30
N LEU A 666 2.97 -10.31 17.82
CA LEU A 666 3.72 -10.66 16.60
C LEU A 666 3.16 -9.96 15.34
N GLY A 667 1.84 -9.94 15.15
CA GLY A 667 1.22 -9.26 14.00
C GLY A 667 1.32 -7.74 14.10
N GLY A 668 1.23 -7.18 15.31
CA GLY A 668 1.50 -5.77 15.57
C GLY A 668 2.96 -5.40 15.25
N MET A 669 3.90 -6.28 15.62
CA MET A 669 5.32 -6.11 15.32
C MET A 669 5.61 -6.22 13.83
N GLU A 670 5.01 -7.17 13.10
CA GLU A 670 5.15 -7.27 11.64
C GLU A 670 4.70 -5.96 10.96
N LEU A 671 3.54 -5.41 11.35
CA LEU A 671 3.05 -4.13 10.82
C LEU A 671 3.96 -2.93 11.16
N ALA A 672 4.50 -2.86 12.38
CA ALA A 672 5.40 -1.78 12.80
C ALA A 672 6.78 -1.88 12.12
N MET A 673 7.32 -3.09 11.99
CA MET A 673 8.61 -3.36 11.36
C MET A 673 8.57 -3.20 9.84
N GLU A 674 7.44 -3.48 9.19
CA GLU A 674 7.22 -3.13 7.78
C GLU A 674 7.31 -1.61 7.56
N SER A 675 6.63 -0.80 8.38
CA SER A 675 6.70 0.68 8.32
C SER A 675 8.11 1.23 8.62
N TRP A 676 8.88 0.59 9.51
CA TRP A 676 10.29 0.92 9.74
C TRP A 676 11.18 0.52 8.56
N ALA A 677 10.95 -0.64 7.97
CA ALA A 677 11.69 -1.11 6.81
C ALA A 677 11.43 -0.23 5.57
N ASP A 678 10.20 0.22 5.36
CA ASP A 678 9.87 1.24 4.36
C ASP A 678 10.67 2.53 4.59
N TRP A 679 10.75 3.02 5.84
CA TRP A 679 11.54 4.21 6.18
C TRP A 679 13.04 4.00 5.89
N VAL A 680 13.61 2.86 6.29
CA VAL A 680 15.01 2.51 6.03
C VAL A 680 15.29 2.40 4.53
N ALA A 681 14.43 1.68 3.79
CA ALA A 681 14.55 1.53 2.34
C ALA A 681 14.59 2.88 1.62
N THR A 682 13.77 3.84 2.07
CA THR A 682 13.62 5.16 1.43
C THR A 682 14.63 6.22 1.90
N HIS A 683 15.07 6.22 3.17
CA HIS A 683 15.87 7.31 3.77
C HIS A 683 17.33 6.95 4.08
N VAL A 684 17.73 5.68 4.02
CA VAL A 684 19.11 5.25 4.36
C VAL A 684 19.97 5.11 3.11
N ASP A 685 21.01 5.95 3.04
CA ASP A 685 22.15 5.79 2.15
C ASP A 685 23.29 5.13 2.93
N PRO A 686 23.61 3.84 2.68
CA PRO A 686 24.58 3.09 3.48
C PRO A 686 26.03 3.59 3.34
N LEU A 687 26.31 4.46 2.36
CA LEU A 687 27.61 5.13 2.23
C LEU A 687 27.76 6.33 3.17
N LYS A 688 26.65 6.80 3.78
CA LYS A 688 26.62 8.00 4.63
C LYS A 688 26.07 7.74 6.04
N LYS A 689 25.20 6.75 6.20
CA LYS A 689 24.52 6.42 7.45
C LYS A 689 24.61 4.93 7.73
N LYS A 690 25.25 4.55 8.84
CA LYS A 690 25.24 3.16 9.32
C LYS A 690 23.95 2.92 10.11
N VAL A 691 23.16 1.93 9.72
CA VAL A 691 21.98 1.51 10.49
C VAL A 691 22.18 0.08 10.96
N PHE A 692 21.97 -0.10 12.25
CA PHE A 692 22.06 -1.35 12.96
C PHE A 692 20.69 -1.74 13.51
N PHE A 693 20.38 -3.03 13.47
CA PHE A 693 19.27 -3.61 14.24
C PHE A 693 19.82 -4.65 15.22
N VAL A 694 19.57 -4.44 16.51
CA VAL A 694 19.92 -5.35 17.60
C VAL A 694 18.80 -6.38 17.72
N THR A 695 19.15 -7.66 17.61
CA THR A 695 18.17 -8.74 17.69
C THR A 695 17.62 -8.90 19.12
N MET A 696 16.64 -9.79 19.30
CA MET A 696 15.96 -10.05 20.56
C MET A 696 16.94 -10.27 21.72
N SER A 697 16.83 -9.45 22.76
CA SER A 697 17.35 -9.80 24.09
C SER A 697 16.44 -10.89 24.67
N PRO A 698 16.99 -12.02 25.15
CA PRO A 698 16.21 -13.09 25.75
C PRO A 698 15.74 -12.73 27.17
N THR A 699 14.88 -13.57 27.73
CA THR A 699 14.40 -13.48 29.12
C THR A 699 14.37 -14.86 29.77
N HIS A 700 14.93 -14.98 30.98
CA HIS A 700 15.14 -16.26 31.67
C HIS A 700 14.08 -16.56 32.75
N GLN A 701 12.84 -16.12 32.54
CA GLN A 701 11.81 -16.15 33.57
C GLN A 701 11.08 -17.51 33.69
N ASN A 702 10.87 -18.22 32.59
CA ASN A 702 10.07 -19.45 32.54
C ASN A 702 10.87 -20.74 32.77
N GLU A 703 12.19 -20.70 32.60
CA GLU A 703 13.08 -21.87 32.65
C GLU A 703 13.94 -21.86 33.92
N GLY A 704 13.26 -22.11 35.04
CA GLY A 704 13.87 -22.17 36.37
C GLY A 704 14.13 -20.82 37.05
N ASN A 705 13.79 -19.69 36.39
CA ASN A 705 14.08 -18.31 36.84
C ASN A 705 15.59 -17.98 36.86
N CYS A 706 15.95 -16.69 36.83
CA CYS A 706 17.34 -16.22 36.95
C CYS A 706 17.81 -16.01 38.39
N TYR A 707 16.92 -16.16 39.37
CA TYR A 707 17.27 -16.06 40.79
C TYR A 707 18.31 -17.13 41.19
N ASP A 708 19.32 -16.71 41.97
CA ASP A 708 20.48 -17.50 42.41
C ASP A 708 21.43 -18.05 41.31
N GLU A 709 21.19 -17.75 40.03
CA GLU A 709 22.03 -18.17 38.90
C GLU A 709 23.32 -17.33 38.79
N LYS A 710 24.48 -18.00 38.78
CA LYS A 710 25.81 -17.37 39.00
C LYS A 710 26.88 -17.72 37.95
N GLU A 711 26.55 -18.58 37.01
CA GLU A 711 27.41 -18.98 35.88
C GLU A 711 26.60 -19.06 34.58
N PRO A 712 27.22 -18.86 33.40
CA PRO A 712 26.57 -19.09 32.12
C PRO A 712 26.13 -20.54 31.90
N ILE A 713 25.11 -20.72 31.06
CA ILE A 713 24.67 -22.02 30.58
C ILE A 713 25.74 -22.61 29.66
N ASN A 714 26.25 -23.80 30.03
CA ASN A 714 27.35 -24.47 29.34
C ASN A 714 26.89 -25.38 28.17
N ASP A 715 25.60 -25.64 28.01
CA ASP A 715 25.08 -26.35 26.83
C ASP A 715 25.05 -25.43 25.61
N LYS A 716 25.87 -25.78 24.61
CA LYS A 716 25.97 -25.06 23.33
C LYS A 716 24.71 -25.17 22.46
N ASN A 717 23.81 -26.10 22.77
CA ASN A 717 22.54 -26.28 22.06
C ASN A 717 21.36 -25.67 22.82
N TYR A 718 21.59 -25.00 23.96
CA TYR A 718 20.54 -24.37 24.73
C TYR A 718 19.80 -23.29 23.91
N TRP A 719 18.47 -23.27 24.06
CA TRP A 719 17.60 -22.28 23.45
C TRP A 719 16.39 -22.04 24.36
N GLY A 720 16.33 -20.87 25.00
CA GLY A 720 15.22 -20.52 25.88
C GLY A 720 13.96 -20.09 25.13
N SER A 721 12.82 -20.33 25.78
CA SER A 721 11.50 -19.76 25.41
C SER A 721 11.44 -18.23 25.51
N GLY A 722 12.49 -17.58 26.03
CA GLY A 722 12.73 -16.16 25.92
C GLY A 722 12.87 -15.69 24.46
N SER A 723 13.43 -16.51 23.58
CA SER A 723 13.67 -16.21 22.16
C SER A 723 12.63 -16.83 21.23
N ASP A 724 11.67 -16.00 20.79
CA ASP A 724 10.51 -16.42 19.99
C ASP A 724 10.85 -16.67 18.51
N LEU A 725 11.12 -17.94 18.16
CA LEU A 725 11.44 -18.36 16.79
C LEU A 725 10.48 -17.82 15.69
N PRO A 726 9.15 -17.74 15.88
CA PRO A 726 8.25 -17.05 14.94
C PRO A 726 8.62 -15.57 14.72
N THR A 727 8.82 -14.81 15.79
CA THR A 727 9.25 -13.40 15.74
C THR A 727 10.63 -13.26 15.08
N MET A 728 11.56 -14.17 15.37
CA MET A 728 12.90 -14.16 14.74
C MET A 728 12.82 -14.26 13.23
N ARG A 729 12.04 -15.24 12.71
CA ARG A 729 11.89 -15.48 11.27
C ARG A 729 11.16 -14.34 10.56
N MET A 730 10.20 -13.69 11.23
CA MET A 730 9.52 -12.50 10.73
C MET A 730 10.51 -11.33 10.61
N LEU A 731 11.29 -11.06 11.65
CA LEU A 731 12.30 -10.01 11.66
C LEU A 731 13.42 -10.28 10.64
N GLU A 732 13.93 -11.51 10.56
CA GLU A 732 14.92 -11.95 9.59
C GLU A 732 14.45 -11.70 8.15
N LYS A 733 13.23 -12.10 7.80
CA LYS A 733 12.60 -11.84 6.49
C LYS A 733 12.58 -10.35 6.14
N ILE A 734 12.26 -9.47 7.10
CA ILE A 734 12.24 -8.02 6.91
C ILE A 734 13.66 -7.45 6.74
N LEU A 735 14.61 -7.86 7.60
CA LEU A 735 15.99 -7.38 7.56
C LEU A 735 16.73 -7.84 6.29
N THR A 736 16.58 -9.10 5.87
CA THR A 736 17.16 -9.62 4.63
C THR A 736 16.71 -8.83 3.40
N ARG A 737 15.45 -8.37 3.37
CA ARG A 737 14.90 -7.53 2.29
C ARG A 737 15.57 -6.15 2.19
N LEU A 738 16.16 -5.64 3.26
CA LEU A 738 16.86 -4.35 3.29
C LEU A 738 18.33 -4.46 2.84
N GLY A 739 18.90 -5.67 2.83
CA GLY A 739 20.27 -5.92 2.39
C GLY A 739 21.29 -5.04 3.10
N SER A 740 22.23 -4.45 2.35
CA SER A 740 23.31 -3.61 2.89
C SER A 740 22.86 -2.28 3.53
N LYS A 741 21.56 -1.95 3.55
CA LYS A 741 21.04 -0.79 4.30
C LYS A 741 20.99 -1.02 5.81
N VAL A 742 21.04 -2.27 6.28
CA VAL A 742 21.05 -2.59 7.72
C VAL A 742 22.10 -3.66 8.01
N SER A 743 22.90 -3.42 9.05
CA SER A 743 23.74 -4.44 9.68
C SER A 743 23.03 -5.03 10.92
N VAL A 744 23.09 -6.34 11.10
CA VAL A 744 22.39 -7.02 12.21
C VAL A 744 23.36 -7.31 13.34
N LEU A 745 23.06 -6.84 14.54
CA LEU A 745 23.75 -7.26 15.77
C LEU A 745 22.98 -8.47 16.31
N ASN A 746 23.40 -9.67 15.89
CA ASN A 746 22.78 -10.92 16.34
C ASN A 746 23.27 -11.29 17.75
N ILE A 747 22.65 -10.66 18.75
CA ILE A 747 22.97 -10.83 20.17
C ILE A 747 22.22 -11.99 20.83
N THR A 748 21.25 -12.60 20.15
CA THR A 748 20.24 -13.45 20.79
C THR A 748 20.84 -14.72 21.37
N GLN A 749 21.47 -15.56 20.54
CA GLN A 749 22.05 -16.84 20.99
C GLN A 749 23.17 -16.63 22.03
N LEU A 750 24.02 -15.61 21.84
CA LEU A 750 25.09 -15.33 22.82
C LEU A 750 24.51 -14.84 24.15
N SER A 751 23.35 -14.18 24.17
CA SER A 751 22.71 -13.72 25.42
C SER A 751 21.86 -14.81 26.09
N GLU A 752 21.36 -15.81 25.34
CA GLU A 752 20.65 -16.98 25.90
C GLU A 752 21.56 -17.82 26.82
N TYR A 753 22.87 -17.83 26.61
CA TYR A 753 23.77 -18.48 27.57
C TYR A 753 23.92 -17.70 28.90
N ARG A 754 23.50 -16.44 28.98
CA ARG A 754 23.86 -15.52 30.08
C ARG A 754 22.80 -15.40 31.15
N LYS A 755 22.24 -16.52 31.59
CA LYS A 755 21.24 -16.57 32.67
C LYS A 755 21.70 -15.87 33.96
N ASP A 756 23.01 -15.86 34.22
CA ASP A 756 23.70 -15.18 35.30
C ASP A 756 23.72 -13.63 35.21
N GLY A 757 23.61 -13.06 34.00
CA GLY A 757 23.81 -11.62 33.75
C GLY A 757 22.66 -10.70 34.18
N HIS A 758 21.55 -11.25 34.67
CA HIS A 758 20.35 -10.50 35.04
C HIS A 758 20.43 -9.86 36.44
N PRO A 759 19.79 -8.70 36.68
CA PRO A 759 19.71 -8.09 38.01
C PRO A 759 19.00 -8.93 39.06
N THR A 760 18.09 -9.83 38.67
CA THR A 760 17.23 -10.59 39.59
C THR A 760 16.60 -9.66 40.64
N ILE A 761 16.93 -9.77 41.92
CA ILE A 761 16.44 -8.88 43.00
C ILE A 761 17.36 -7.68 43.28
N TYR A 762 18.58 -7.67 42.74
CA TYR A 762 19.61 -6.68 43.03
C TYR A 762 19.47 -5.45 42.12
N ARG A 763 18.35 -4.72 42.28
CA ARG A 763 18.06 -3.49 41.55
C ARG A 763 17.03 -2.64 42.29
N LYS A 764 16.92 -1.38 41.90
CA LYS A 764 15.79 -0.53 42.30
C LYS A 764 14.49 -0.97 41.64
N PHE A 765 13.54 -1.35 42.47
CA PHE A 765 12.13 -1.47 42.13
C PHE A 765 11.43 -0.13 42.40
N TRP A 766 10.49 0.25 41.54
CA TRP A 766 9.72 1.51 41.65
C TRP A 766 8.45 1.35 42.49
N GLU A 767 8.05 0.12 42.76
CA GLU A 767 6.94 -0.27 43.62
C GLU A 767 7.52 -0.96 44.85
N ALA A 768 6.92 -0.74 46.03
CA ALA A 768 7.35 -1.41 47.25
C ALA A 768 7.07 -2.93 47.16
N VAL A 769 8.11 -3.75 47.33
CA VAL A 769 7.97 -5.21 47.30
C VAL A 769 7.29 -5.65 48.60
N GLY A 770 6.06 -6.17 48.51
CA GLY A 770 5.28 -6.60 49.66
C GLY A 770 5.87 -7.82 50.38
N PRO A 771 5.55 -8.07 51.67
CA PRO A 771 6.16 -9.13 52.47
C PRO A 771 6.09 -10.54 51.85
N GLU A 772 4.96 -10.87 51.22
CA GLU A 772 4.75 -12.12 50.49
C GLU A 772 5.76 -12.32 49.35
N LYS A 773 6.02 -11.26 48.56
CA LYS A 773 7.04 -11.29 47.50
C LYS A 773 8.44 -11.35 48.07
N LEU A 774 8.73 -10.60 49.14
CA LEU A 774 10.04 -10.67 49.82
C LEU A 774 10.36 -12.09 50.33
N ALA A 775 9.36 -12.86 50.76
CA ALA A 775 9.51 -14.26 51.15
C ALA A 775 9.73 -15.23 49.96
N ASN A 776 9.53 -14.78 48.71
CA ASN A 776 9.78 -15.56 47.49
C ASN A 776 10.53 -14.70 46.44
N PRO A 777 11.87 -14.56 46.54
CA PRO A 777 12.69 -13.76 45.62
C PRO A 777 12.50 -14.02 44.13
N SER A 778 12.26 -15.28 43.73
CA SER A 778 12.00 -15.66 42.34
C SER A 778 10.72 -15.01 41.79
N SER A 779 9.72 -14.72 42.64
CA SER A 779 8.44 -14.12 42.24
C SER A 779 8.53 -12.66 41.77
N TYR A 780 9.62 -11.94 42.08
CA TYR A 780 9.82 -10.55 41.68
C TYR A 780 11.18 -10.27 41.01
N SER A 781 11.96 -11.31 40.75
CA SER A 781 13.25 -11.23 40.05
C SER A 781 13.11 -10.70 38.63
N ASP A 782 13.89 -9.67 38.29
CA ASP A 782 14.01 -9.15 36.93
C ASP A 782 14.97 -10.01 36.11
N CYS A 783 14.39 -10.96 35.38
CA CYS A 783 15.06 -11.85 34.43
C CYS A 783 14.90 -11.34 32.98
N THR A 784 14.93 -10.02 32.80
CA THR A 784 14.74 -9.35 31.51
C THR A 784 15.84 -8.33 31.25
N HIS A 785 16.07 -7.39 32.16
CA HIS A 785 17.14 -6.40 32.05
C HIS A 785 18.49 -7.02 32.42
N TRP A 786 19.58 -6.25 32.29
CA TRP A 786 20.95 -6.76 32.48
C TRP A 786 21.70 -5.94 33.52
N CYS A 787 22.53 -6.59 34.33
CA CYS A 787 23.50 -5.89 35.17
C CYS A 787 24.54 -5.17 34.31
N LEU A 788 25.05 -4.04 34.80
CA LEU A 788 26.16 -3.29 34.21
C LEU A 788 27.26 -3.03 35.25
N PRO A 789 28.54 -3.30 34.96
CA PRO A 789 29.08 -3.93 33.74
C PRO A 789 28.56 -5.36 33.55
N GLY A 790 28.49 -5.83 32.30
CA GLY A 790 27.88 -7.12 31.96
C GLY A 790 27.55 -7.30 30.48
N VAL A 791 26.50 -8.06 30.19
CA VAL A 791 26.17 -8.56 28.83
C VAL A 791 26.04 -7.46 27.75
N PRO A 792 25.41 -6.28 28.01
CA PRO A 792 25.34 -5.20 27.03
C PRO A 792 26.69 -4.57 26.65
N ASP A 793 27.72 -4.71 27.48
CA ASP A 793 29.07 -4.22 27.15
C ASP A 793 29.62 -4.99 25.94
N VAL A 794 29.41 -6.31 25.90
CA VAL A 794 29.78 -7.16 24.77
C VAL A 794 28.95 -6.84 23.52
N TRP A 795 27.68 -6.45 23.66
CA TRP A 795 26.90 -5.95 22.51
C TRP A 795 27.53 -4.67 21.92
N ASN A 796 28.14 -3.83 22.76
CA ASN A 796 28.86 -2.63 22.36
C ASN A 796 30.29 -2.92 21.84
N GLU A 797 30.99 -3.93 22.35
CA GLU A 797 32.23 -4.43 21.75
C GLU A 797 32.00 -4.97 20.33
N LEU A 798 30.88 -5.69 20.12
CA LEU A 798 30.45 -6.15 18.80
C LEU A 798 30.08 -4.98 17.87
N LEU A 799 29.40 -3.95 18.38
CA LEU A 799 29.14 -2.71 17.63
C LEU A 799 30.46 -2.04 17.21
N PHE A 800 31.45 -1.97 18.09
CA PHE A 800 32.77 -1.38 17.83
C PHE A 800 33.57 -2.13 16.74
N GLN A 801 33.43 -3.45 16.60
CA GLN A 801 34.03 -4.19 15.47
C GLN A 801 33.42 -3.79 14.11
N LEU A 802 32.16 -3.35 14.09
CA LEU A 802 31.38 -3.06 12.88
C LEU A 802 31.43 -1.58 12.46
N LEU A 803 32.09 -0.71 13.24
CA LEU A 803 32.15 0.74 13.05
C LEU A 803 33.41 1.23 12.34
#